data_AF-A0A8S4GS89-F1
#
_entry.id   AF-A0A8S4GS89-F1
#
_cell.length_a   1.000
_cell.length_b   1.000
_cell.length_c   1.000
_cell.angle_alpha   90.00
_cell.angle_beta   90.00
_cell.angle_gamma   90.00
#
_symmetry.space_group_name_H-M   'P 1'
#
loop_
_entity.id
_entity.type
_entity.pdbx_description
1 polymer ?
#
loop_
_entity_poly.entity_id
_entity_poly.type
_entity_poly.pdbx_seq_one_letter_code
_entity_poly.pdbx_strand_id
1 'polypeptide(L)'
;MQAQGTMASGPGVLAATLSADIEGEAPPALQELARKNRLSVEAATITVLKQRLVQEWAPEYEPADYKPPNQSSDTISERHTLVSKRLLLGEVPTLRKTKILCTMGPACWSEENMSKLLDAGMNVARFNFSHGDHDAQGQVLERLRKVMASKGSLAATLLDTKGPEIRTAMLKDGKPIDLEAGQDIIVEAVGDKYTEFQGHKTETETRIGLSYAKLCTSVKPGNRILLADGSVVIEVVEILSDTELKGKVLNTKTLGERKNCNLPGVQVDLPVLMEKDIHDLQNFCCKHKMDFVAASFVQSAEDIHFIRRVLDEAGGQNVKIIAKIENTAGLENYDEILKVTDGIMVARGDLGMEIPVEKVPLAQKWMVTKANVAGKFVICATQMLESMVTNPYPTRAEMTDVANAVFDGVDAVMLSGETANGAYPDGAVATMARIVKSAEIGINYYQTWEFMHDFTAKPVGAPEALASALVKASTEVVPGLILVFSEAGKMPRLIAKYKPAVPVMVLTTNEALARQCSTLFGVYPHMIKSAPTNARQMQQMVWICMNDAVKSGLCVAGKEVIVMTSTLVKGHDNSASRTEDADLEEFPERQLYITTAPGRLNFEQLGLAQPSRYADRRSVGKTLSMRAVDINLDMLKSPEAVVRKTKIVSTIGGLANSVEKIKALLEAGTDAVRVYFGQGEKAAATCRELIGMAREAAKQVGKAVPIYMSMVAARMRSSYLKTEGGERIKSVDLKEGEEVIVRLVDQDRLAHMGPDGFGGTTGPNGTTLGVSYFVNMPELLPGQKILIDDGCITLEVQGEMDVGTVLCICTANGTLSEYGSVIIPGVLSAQSELHQLQETVGTLVETRPELLELPVHHAEDVNQARDILEDAGCDSMLIVAKIQDATGLRNADEILDTADAVVVARGVLGLEINPEKVMLAQKVLTTKANVLGKPVIIARQHLFSMVSNPRPTRAEMTDVANVVLDGADGIILSAETSHGCFARESVETAAAIMRNIESACNYYAMGSFIEDFTALPMSTLEATCAAFAESLIDSAAKVAVVVSTSGLAANLVSKYRPAVPLVNVTAKPFRAAEGGIRFAMNTMLVDDLGAQEDVDALVKRAVQFARDRGLYFGGEVAVLRGAAEPDADVEPLMQIIDEPK
;
A
#
# COMPACT_ATOMS: atom_id res chain seq x y z
N MET A 1 23.15 -24.25 -32.39
CA MET A 1 23.70 -25.05 -31.27
C MET A 1 24.71 -24.19 -30.55
N GLN A 2 24.55 -24.01 -29.23
CA GLN A 2 25.45 -23.39 -28.22
C GLN A 2 26.57 -22.42 -28.65
N ALA A 3 26.47 -21.17 -28.19
CA ALA A 3 27.46 -20.57 -27.27
C ALA A 3 26.86 -19.34 -26.56
N GLN A 4 26.67 -19.40 -25.24
CA GLN A 4 26.43 -18.23 -24.39
C GLN A 4 27.79 -17.62 -24.01
N GLY A 5 27.87 -16.30 -23.81
CA GLY A 5 29.10 -15.67 -23.30
C GLY A 5 29.07 -14.14 -23.27
N THR A 6 28.85 -13.60 -22.06
CA THR A 6 29.32 -12.27 -21.60
C THR A 6 29.09 -11.04 -22.50
N MET A 7 28.10 -10.22 -22.18
CA MET A 7 28.21 -8.75 -22.29
C MET A 7 28.00 -8.12 -20.92
N ALA A 8 29.12 -7.77 -20.28
CA ALA A 8 29.16 -6.96 -19.08
C ALA A 8 30.10 -5.77 -19.36
N SER A 9 29.51 -4.60 -19.63
CA SER A 9 30.21 -3.32 -19.70
C SER A 9 29.18 -2.22 -19.39
N GLY A 10 29.39 -1.52 -18.28
CA GLY A 10 28.39 -0.66 -17.63
C GLY A 10 28.20 0.74 -18.23
N PRO A 11 27.53 1.65 -17.49
CA PRO A 11 27.02 2.92 -18.00
C PRO A 11 28.11 4.00 -18.11
N GLY A 12 28.99 3.90 -19.12
CA GLY A 12 30.11 4.83 -19.34
C GLY A 12 29.98 5.82 -20.51
N VAL A 13 28.87 5.82 -21.25
CA VAL A 13 28.72 6.57 -22.53
C VAL A 13 27.62 7.63 -22.48
N LEU A 14 26.95 7.82 -21.33
CA LEU A 14 25.63 8.45 -21.28
C LEU A 14 25.60 10.00 -21.28
N ALA A 15 26.73 10.68 -21.03
CA ALA A 15 26.73 12.14 -20.83
C ALA A 15 27.02 12.99 -22.08
N ALA A 16 27.63 12.42 -23.14
CA ALA A 16 28.24 13.20 -24.23
C ALA A 16 27.35 13.45 -25.46
N THR A 17 26.13 12.91 -25.53
CA THR A 17 25.29 12.92 -26.76
C THR A 17 24.15 13.94 -26.78
N LEU A 18 24.06 14.85 -25.80
CA LEU A 18 23.02 15.91 -25.75
C LEU A 18 23.56 17.33 -25.99
N SER A 19 24.81 17.46 -26.44
CA SER A 19 25.35 18.68 -27.02
C SER A 19 26.22 18.33 -28.23
N ALA A 20 25.63 18.38 -29.43
CA ALA A 20 26.34 18.20 -30.68
C ALA A 20 25.82 19.18 -31.73
N ASP A 21 26.24 20.44 -31.59
CA ASP A 21 26.55 21.23 -32.79
C ASP A 21 27.58 20.43 -33.61
N ILE A 22 27.32 20.30 -34.91
CA ILE A 22 28.04 19.36 -35.78
C ILE A 22 29.41 19.94 -36.15
N GLU A 23 30.46 19.56 -35.42
CA GLU A 23 31.86 19.74 -35.90
C GLU A 23 32.91 18.78 -35.27
N GLY A 24 32.48 17.73 -34.54
CA GLY A 24 33.37 16.74 -33.89
C GLY A 24 33.22 15.30 -34.42
N GLU A 25 34.31 14.51 -34.37
CA GLU A 25 34.29 13.09 -34.76
C GLU A 25 33.39 12.24 -33.86
N ALA A 26 32.64 11.31 -34.45
CA ALA A 26 31.70 10.47 -33.71
C ALA A 26 32.40 9.47 -32.76
N PRO A 27 31.79 9.10 -31.61
CA PRO A 27 32.43 8.25 -30.60
C PRO A 27 32.93 6.89 -31.13
N PRO A 28 34.09 6.38 -30.66
CA PRO A 28 34.69 5.14 -31.18
C PRO A 28 33.77 3.91 -31.17
N ALA A 29 32.92 3.76 -30.14
CA ALA A 29 31.96 2.66 -30.05
C ALA A 29 30.90 2.71 -31.18
N LEU A 30 30.51 3.92 -31.59
CA LEU A 30 29.55 4.16 -32.67
C LEU A 30 30.19 3.88 -34.04
N GLN A 31 31.47 4.26 -34.21
CA GLN A 31 32.28 3.87 -35.38
C GLN A 31 32.45 2.34 -35.46
N GLU A 32 32.67 1.66 -34.33
CA GLU A 32 32.82 0.20 -34.32
C GLU A 32 31.50 -0.52 -34.64
N LEU A 33 30.36 -0.02 -34.13
CA LEU A 33 29.03 -0.54 -34.46
C LEU A 33 28.72 -0.37 -35.97
N ALA A 34 28.99 0.82 -36.51
CA ALA A 34 28.87 1.11 -37.94
C ALA A 34 29.73 0.15 -38.77
N ARG A 35 30.99 -0.09 -38.35
CA ARG A 35 31.93 -1.01 -39.01
C ARG A 35 31.49 -2.47 -38.94
N LYS A 36 31.01 -2.94 -37.77
CA LYS A 36 30.50 -4.31 -37.57
C LYS A 36 29.27 -4.60 -38.44
N ASN A 37 28.35 -3.63 -38.53
CA ASN A 37 27.07 -3.79 -39.23
C ASN A 37 27.09 -3.26 -40.69
N ARG A 38 28.24 -2.77 -41.18
CA ARG A 38 28.41 -2.14 -42.51
C ARG A 38 27.45 -0.96 -42.78
N LEU A 39 27.12 -0.20 -41.74
CA LEU A 39 26.31 1.01 -41.81
C LEU A 39 27.22 2.24 -41.91
N SER A 40 26.69 3.37 -42.39
CA SER A 40 27.33 4.67 -42.13
C SER A 40 27.23 5.00 -40.64
N VAL A 41 28.12 5.86 -40.13
CA VAL A 41 28.05 6.32 -38.73
C VAL A 41 26.71 6.98 -38.45
N GLU A 42 26.21 7.77 -39.39
CA GLU A 42 24.90 8.43 -39.33
C GLU A 42 23.74 7.41 -39.27
N ALA A 43 23.78 6.36 -40.10
CA ALA A 43 22.80 5.27 -40.04
C ALA A 43 22.91 4.45 -38.75
N ALA A 44 24.12 4.22 -38.22
CA ALA A 44 24.33 3.57 -36.93
C ALA A 44 23.82 4.43 -35.77
N THR A 45 24.01 5.75 -35.80
CA THR A 45 23.41 6.70 -34.85
C THR A 45 21.89 6.68 -34.94
N ILE A 46 21.31 6.63 -36.14
CA ILE A 46 19.86 6.47 -36.34
C ILE A 46 19.39 5.10 -35.83
N THR A 47 20.14 4.01 -36.01
CA THR A 47 19.81 2.69 -35.46
C THR A 47 19.86 2.69 -33.93
N VAL A 48 20.87 3.30 -33.31
CA VAL A 48 20.98 3.43 -31.84
C VAL A 48 19.89 4.35 -31.29
N LEU A 49 19.60 5.48 -31.95
CA LEU A 49 18.49 6.36 -31.58
C LEU A 49 17.13 5.68 -31.78
N LYS A 50 16.96 4.86 -32.83
CA LYS A 50 15.75 4.04 -33.02
C LYS A 50 15.65 2.94 -31.96
N GLN A 51 16.76 2.29 -31.57
CA GLN A 51 16.76 1.31 -30.49
C GLN A 51 16.50 1.97 -29.12
N ARG A 52 17.02 3.18 -28.90
CA ARG A 52 16.81 3.95 -27.66
C ARG A 52 15.41 4.53 -27.59
N LEU A 53 14.86 5.04 -28.69
CA LEU A 53 13.43 5.32 -28.82
C LEU A 53 12.62 4.04 -28.61
N VAL A 54 12.96 2.91 -29.22
CA VAL A 54 12.27 1.62 -28.97
C VAL A 54 12.50 1.09 -27.56
N GLN A 55 13.42 1.64 -26.75
CA GLN A 55 13.54 1.34 -25.31
C GLN A 55 12.80 2.36 -24.41
N GLU A 56 12.75 3.64 -24.81
CA GLU A 56 11.92 4.68 -24.17
C GLU A 56 10.43 4.61 -24.57
N TRP A 57 10.12 3.79 -25.58
CA TRP A 57 8.84 3.75 -26.30
C TRP A 57 8.41 2.34 -26.71
N ALA A 58 9.19 1.31 -26.34
CA ALA A 58 8.56 0.07 -25.91
C ALA A 58 7.50 0.43 -24.85
N PRO A 59 6.44 -0.38 -24.70
CA PRO A 59 5.66 -0.26 -23.48
C PRO A 59 6.61 -0.45 -22.29
N GLU A 60 6.84 0.60 -21.47
CA GLU A 60 7.21 0.48 -20.05
C GLU A 60 6.00 -0.09 -19.25
N TYR A 61 5.45 -1.13 -19.84
CA TYR A 61 4.48 -2.10 -19.39
C TYR A 61 4.92 -3.41 -20.06
N GLU A 62 6.08 -3.89 -19.64
CA GLU A 62 6.07 -5.27 -19.18
C GLU A 62 5.26 -5.23 -17.88
N PRO A 63 4.16 -6.00 -17.74
CA PRO A 63 3.73 -6.36 -16.41
C PRO A 63 4.94 -6.97 -15.71
N ALA A 64 5.26 -6.55 -14.48
CA ALA A 64 5.94 -7.48 -13.58
C ALA A 64 5.09 -8.77 -13.60
N ASP A 65 5.70 -9.89 -14.04
CA ASP A 65 5.04 -11.10 -14.54
C ASP A 65 3.55 -11.21 -14.19
N TYR A 66 2.65 -11.16 -15.20
CA TYR A 66 1.25 -11.55 -14.97
C TYR A 66 1.21 -13.01 -14.52
N LYS A 67 1.22 -13.19 -13.20
CA LYS A 67 0.84 -14.43 -12.54
C LYS A 67 -0.67 -14.37 -12.41
N PRO A 68 -1.42 -15.32 -13.02
CA PRO A 68 -2.84 -15.39 -12.77
C PRO A 68 -3.09 -15.52 -11.25
N PRO A 69 -4.22 -15.00 -10.78
CA PRO A 69 -4.62 -15.12 -9.38
C PRO A 69 -4.86 -16.60 -9.04
N ASN A 70 -3.93 -17.17 -8.27
CA ASN A 70 -3.69 -18.60 -8.03
C ASN A 70 -2.85 -19.31 -9.10
N GLN A 71 -2.22 -20.40 -8.67
CA GLN A 71 -1.61 -21.43 -9.54
C GLN A 71 -2.65 -22.26 -10.32
N SER A 72 -3.92 -21.80 -10.39
CA SER A 72 -4.97 -22.45 -11.20
C SER A 72 -5.11 -21.75 -12.55
N SER A 73 -5.73 -22.43 -13.51
CA SER A 73 -6.06 -21.91 -14.83
C SER A 73 -7.21 -20.87 -14.83
N ASP A 74 -7.81 -20.61 -13.67
CA ASP A 74 -9.09 -19.92 -13.58
C ASP A 74 -8.91 -18.41 -13.40
N THR A 75 -9.78 -17.62 -14.01
CA THR A 75 -9.81 -16.16 -13.81
C THR A 75 -10.97 -15.80 -12.91
N ILE A 76 -10.66 -15.39 -11.68
CA ILE A 76 -11.64 -14.83 -10.75
C ILE A 76 -11.96 -13.39 -11.18
N SER A 77 -13.23 -13.02 -11.10
CA SER A 77 -13.76 -11.71 -11.52
C SER A 77 -14.79 -11.24 -10.51
N GLU A 78 -14.38 -10.42 -9.54
CA GLU A 78 -15.28 -9.93 -8.49
C GLU A 78 -15.91 -8.59 -8.87
N ARG A 79 -17.19 -8.40 -8.51
CA ARG A 79 -18.01 -7.27 -8.99
C ARG A 79 -18.90 -6.75 -7.87
N HIS A 80 -18.54 -5.59 -7.34
CA HIS A 80 -19.13 -5.03 -6.12
C HIS A 80 -20.07 -3.88 -6.47
N THR A 81 -21.37 -4.13 -6.39
CA THR A 81 -22.39 -3.11 -6.63
C THR A 81 -22.91 -2.50 -5.33
N LEU A 82 -22.70 -1.19 -5.14
CA LEU A 82 -23.27 -0.40 -4.06
C LEU A 82 -24.65 0.13 -4.48
N VAL A 83 -25.73 -0.44 -3.94
CA VAL A 83 -27.10 -0.02 -4.27
C VAL A 83 -27.85 0.38 -3.00
N SER A 84 -28.53 1.52 -3.04
CA SER A 84 -29.43 1.96 -1.96
C SER A 84 -30.66 2.67 -2.51
N LYS A 85 -31.72 2.77 -1.70
CA LYS A 85 -32.96 3.50 -2.04
C LYS A 85 -32.69 4.95 -2.47
N ARG A 86 -31.65 5.59 -1.93
CA ARG A 86 -31.24 6.95 -2.32
C ARG A 86 -30.69 7.00 -3.74
N LEU A 87 -29.89 6.03 -4.16
CA LEU A 87 -29.30 5.98 -5.50
C LEU A 87 -30.35 5.67 -6.58
N LEU A 88 -31.43 4.96 -6.21
CA LEU A 88 -32.52 4.60 -7.13
C LEU A 88 -33.59 5.69 -7.29
N LEU A 89 -33.81 6.53 -6.27
CA LEU A 89 -34.92 7.50 -6.24
C LEU A 89 -34.49 8.98 -6.14
N GLY A 90 -33.23 9.26 -5.83
CA GLY A 90 -32.70 10.61 -5.68
C GLY A 90 -31.72 10.98 -6.78
N GLU A 91 -31.55 12.28 -7.00
CA GLU A 91 -30.51 12.77 -7.92
C GLU A 91 -29.12 12.57 -7.31
N VAL A 92 -28.22 11.95 -8.08
CA VAL A 92 -26.81 11.79 -7.74
C VAL A 92 -25.98 12.54 -8.80
N PRO A 93 -25.42 13.71 -8.46
CA PRO A 93 -24.51 14.40 -9.37
C PRO A 93 -23.21 13.59 -9.48
N THR A 94 -23.00 12.97 -10.64
CA THR A 94 -21.77 12.25 -10.99
C THR A 94 -21.28 12.63 -12.38
N LEU A 95 -19.97 12.52 -12.59
CA LEU A 95 -19.27 12.75 -13.86
C LEU A 95 -18.97 11.40 -14.50
N ARG A 96 -19.25 11.28 -15.81
CA ARG A 96 -19.11 10.02 -16.55
C ARG A 96 -17.62 9.68 -16.76
N LYS A 97 -17.20 8.52 -16.28
CA LYS A 97 -15.80 8.03 -16.32
C LYS A 97 -15.51 7.16 -17.53
N THR A 98 -16.42 6.25 -17.87
CA THR A 98 -16.37 5.32 -19.00
C THR A 98 -16.67 6.06 -20.30
N LYS A 99 -15.91 5.76 -21.35
CA LYS A 99 -15.90 6.54 -22.60
C LYS A 99 -16.85 5.96 -23.63
N ILE A 100 -17.23 6.78 -24.61
CA ILE A 100 -18.10 6.38 -25.72
C ILE A 100 -17.35 6.56 -27.03
N LEU A 101 -17.22 5.47 -27.79
CA LEU A 101 -16.80 5.50 -29.18
C LEU A 101 -18.02 5.58 -30.08
N CYS A 102 -17.98 6.42 -31.11
CA CYS A 102 -19.01 6.54 -32.13
C CYS A 102 -18.41 6.23 -33.49
N THR A 103 -19.09 5.43 -34.30
CA THR A 103 -18.64 5.12 -35.66
C THR A 103 -19.10 6.22 -36.60
N MET A 104 -18.15 6.87 -37.27
CA MET A 104 -18.42 7.92 -38.23
C MET A 104 -19.02 7.33 -39.51
N GLY A 105 -20.19 7.83 -39.92
CA GLY A 105 -20.88 7.41 -41.13
C GLY A 105 -21.83 8.48 -41.66
N PRO A 106 -22.49 8.24 -42.80
CA PRO A 106 -23.36 9.21 -43.48
C PRO A 106 -24.35 9.95 -42.58
N ALA A 107 -24.91 9.30 -41.54
CA ALA A 107 -25.86 9.93 -40.61
C ALA A 107 -25.24 11.06 -39.76
N CYS A 108 -23.91 11.02 -39.54
CA CYS A 108 -23.18 11.97 -38.68
C CYS A 108 -22.02 12.71 -39.37
N TRP A 109 -21.93 12.68 -40.71
CA TRP A 109 -20.86 13.36 -41.45
C TRP A 109 -21.01 14.89 -41.58
N SER A 110 -22.14 15.50 -41.18
CA SER A 110 -22.29 16.96 -41.16
C SER A 110 -21.63 17.59 -39.93
N GLU A 111 -21.07 18.81 -40.06
CA GLU A 111 -20.47 19.53 -38.92
C GLU A 111 -21.48 19.73 -37.76
N GLU A 112 -22.76 19.92 -38.08
CA GLU A 112 -23.85 20.01 -37.12
C GLU A 112 -24.02 18.71 -36.31
N ASN A 113 -24.09 17.56 -36.99
CA ASN A 113 -24.27 16.28 -36.31
C ASN A 113 -23.00 15.86 -35.56
N MET A 114 -21.80 16.16 -36.09
CA MET A 114 -20.54 16.02 -35.35
C MET A 114 -20.55 16.82 -34.04
N SER A 115 -21.05 18.07 -34.06
CA SER A 115 -21.22 18.85 -32.84
C SER A 115 -22.16 18.15 -31.87
N LYS A 116 -23.34 17.70 -32.33
CA LYS A 116 -24.30 16.99 -31.48
C LYS A 116 -23.73 15.71 -30.87
N LEU A 117 -22.92 14.93 -31.60
CA LEU A 117 -22.26 13.74 -31.03
C LEU A 117 -21.26 14.12 -29.93
N LEU A 118 -20.45 15.17 -30.13
CA LEU A 118 -19.53 15.68 -29.10
C LEU A 118 -20.30 16.19 -27.87
N ASP A 119 -21.36 16.99 -28.08
CA ASP A 119 -22.22 17.53 -27.03
C ASP A 119 -22.96 16.41 -26.24
N ALA A 120 -23.35 15.34 -26.93
CA ALA A 120 -23.97 14.15 -26.31
C ALA A 120 -22.97 13.26 -25.55
N GLY A 121 -21.66 13.42 -25.79
CA GLY A 121 -20.58 12.75 -25.05
C GLY A 121 -19.66 11.81 -25.84
N MET A 122 -19.56 11.93 -27.16
CA MET A 122 -18.54 11.19 -27.93
C MET A 122 -17.12 11.50 -27.41
N ASN A 123 -16.36 10.45 -27.10
CA ASN A 123 -14.95 10.55 -26.70
C ASN A 123 -13.98 10.09 -27.80
N VAL A 124 -14.40 9.17 -28.66
CA VAL A 124 -13.59 8.67 -29.78
C VAL A 124 -14.44 8.60 -31.04
N ALA A 125 -13.93 9.13 -32.14
CA ALA A 125 -14.48 8.92 -33.47
C ALA A 125 -13.80 7.71 -34.13
N ARG A 126 -14.57 6.65 -34.39
CA ARG A 126 -14.13 5.44 -35.10
C ARG A 126 -14.40 5.60 -36.61
N PHE A 127 -13.37 5.41 -37.41
CA PHE A 127 -13.42 5.39 -38.86
C PHE A 127 -13.26 3.94 -39.32
N ASN A 128 -14.31 3.36 -39.91
CA ASN A 128 -14.34 1.95 -40.31
C ASN A 128 -13.86 1.79 -41.77
N PHE A 129 -12.65 1.25 -41.98
CA PHE A 129 -12.02 1.12 -43.30
C PHE A 129 -12.46 -0.14 -44.08
N SER A 130 -13.41 -0.92 -43.56
CA SER A 130 -14.20 -1.85 -44.38
C SER A 130 -15.07 -1.15 -45.43
N HIS A 131 -15.28 0.18 -45.29
CA HIS A 131 -16.10 1.00 -46.18
C HIS A 131 -15.45 2.36 -46.49
N GLY A 132 -15.76 2.88 -47.69
CA GLY A 132 -15.24 4.16 -48.17
C GLY A 132 -13.79 4.09 -48.66
N ASP A 133 -13.33 5.22 -49.22
CA ASP A 133 -11.96 5.46 -49.66
C ASP A 133 -11.26 6.50 -48.76
N HIS A 134 -9.96 6.69 -48.97
CA HIS A 134 -9.14 7.61 -48.17
C HIS A 134 -9.59 9.07 -48.31
N ASP A 135 -10.06 9.48 -49.49
CA ASP A 135 -10.46 10.86 -49.75
C ASP A 135 -11.76 11.21 -48.98
N ALA A 136 -12.76 10.33 -49.03
CA ALA A 136 -13.99 10.48 -48.27
C ALA A 136 -13.74 10.48 -46.76
N GLN A 137 -12.98 9.51 -46.24
CA GLN A 137 -12.63 9.44 -44.81
C GLN A 137 -11.80 10.66 -44.37
N GLY A 138 -10.91 11.16 -45.24
CA GLY A 138 -10.09 12.36 -44.99
C GLY A 138 -10.93 13.63 -44.84
N GLN A 139 -11.91 13.84 -45.73
CA GLN A 139 -12.85 14.97 -45.63
C GLN A 139 -13.75 14.89 -44.38
N VAL A 140 -14.08 13.69 -43.90
CA VAL A 140 -14.82 13.51 -42.64
C VAL A 140 -13.94 13.86 -41.44
N LEU A 141 -12.67 13.41 -41.45
CA LEU A 141 -11.69 13.70 -40.39
C LEU A 141 -11.37 15.20 -40.30
N GLU A 142 -11.22 15.90 -41.42
CA GLU A 142 -10.97 17.34 -41.45
C GLU A 142 -12.14 18.13 -40.83
N ARG A 143 -13.39 17.83 -41.25
CA ARG A 143 -14.60 18.42 -40.66
C ARG A 143 -14.70 18.16 -39.16
N LEU A 144 -14.43 16.92 -38.74
CA LEU A 144 -14.44 16.55 -37.32
C LEU A 144 -13.42 17.38 -36.53
N ARG A 145 -12.17 17.49 -37.00
CA ARG A 145 -11.11 18.27 -36.34
C ARG A 145 -11.45 19.75 -36.26
N LYS A 146 -12.07 20.33 -37.29
CA LYS A 146 -12.59 21.71 -37.29
C LYS A 146 -13.66 21.91 -36.20
N VAL A 147 -14.62 20.98 -36.08
CA VAL A 147 -15.68 21.04 -35.05
C VAL A 147 -15.10 20.81 -33.65
N MET A 148 -14.14 19.89 -33.49
CA MET A 148 -13.45 19.69 -32.22
C MET A 148 -12.73 20.96 -31.76
N ALA A 149 -11.97 21.60 -32.66
CA ALA A 149 -11.25 22.85 -32.37
C ALA A 149 -12.21 23.98 -31.97
N SER A 150 -13.35 24.14 -32.66
CA SER A 150 -14.32 25.19 -32.32
C SER A 150 -15.02 24.99 -30.97
N LYS A 151 -15.01 23.75 -30.45
CA LYS A 151 -15.63 23.36 -29.17
C LYS A 151 -14.62 23.11 -28.04
N GLY A 152 -13.31 23.23 -28.32
CA GLY A 152 -12.25 22.85 -27.38
C GLY A 152 -12.24 21.35 -27.02
N SER A 153 -12.78 20.50 -27.90
CA SER A 153 -12.89 19.06 -27.64
C SER A 153 -11.58 18.31 -27.92
N LEU A 154 -11.19 17.46 -26.97
CA LEU A 154 -10.02 16.58 -27.05
C LEU A 154 -10.39 15.13 -27.37
N ALA A 155 -11.47 14.91 -28.13
CA ALA A 155 -11.86 13.57 -28.58
C ALA A 155 -10.74 12.89 -29.41
N ALA A 156 -10.56 11.59 -29.24
CA ALA A 156 -9.57 10.82 -30.00
C ALA A 156 -10.12 10.32 -31.34
N THR A 157 -9.21 9.88 -32.21
CA THR A 157 -9.51 9.34 -33.54
C THR A 157 -8.96 7.92 -33.67
N LEU A 158 -9.80 6.98 -34.09
CA LEU A 158 -9.49 5.56 -34.22
C LEU A 158 -9.76 5.08 -35.64
N LEU A 159 -8.77 4.45 -36.27
CA LEU A 159 -8.94 3.73 -37.54
C LEU A 159 -9.22 2.25 -37.24
N ASP A 160 -10.30 1.68 -37.75
CA ASP A 160 -10.61 0.24 -37.65
C ASP A 160 -10.30 -0.42 -39.00
N THR A 161 -9.35 -1.34 -39.00
CA THR A 161 -8.88 -2.06 -40.20
C THR A 161 -9.95 -2.99 -40.76
N LYS A 162 -9.87 -3.32 -42.04
CA LYS A 162 -10.77 -4.31 -42.63
C LYS A 162 -10.38 -5.72 -42.20
N GLY A 163 -9.09 -6.04 -42.30
CA GLY A 163 -8.53 -7.34 -41.94
C GLY A 163 -8.88 -8.49 -42.90
N PRO A 164 -8.38 -9.71 -42.58
CA PRO A 164 -8.52 -10.89 -43.42
C PRO A 164 -9.92 -11.53 -43.31
N GLU A 165 -10.82 -11.15 -44.20
CA GLU A 165 -12.18 -11.73 -44.29
C GLU A 165 -12.31 -12.82 -45.37
N ILE A 166 -13.01 -13.91 -45.03
CA ILE A 166 -13.44 -14.91 -46.03
C ILE A 166 -14.79 -14.47 -46.61
N ARG A 167 -14.93 -14.56 -47.93
CA ARG A 167 -16.12 -14.10 -48.69
C ARG A 167 -16.64 -15.17 -49.64
N THR A 168 -17.95 -15.20 -49.86
CA THR A 168 -18.55 -15.98 -50.96
C THR A 168 -18.22 -15.37 -52.32
N ALA A 169 -18.02 -16.24 -53.31
CA ALA A 169 -17.79 -15.87 -54.69
C ALA A 169 -19.02 -15.22 -55.35
N MET A 170 -18.87 -14.81 -56.62
CA MET A 170 -19.99 -14.38 -57.44
C MET A 170 -20.95 -15.54 -57.73
N LEU A 171 -22.19 -15.20 -58.05
CA LEU A 171 -23.24 -16.15 -58.40
C LEU A 171 -23.63 -15.96 -59.88
N LYS A 172 -24.08 -17.05 -60.50
CA LYS A 172 -24.47 -17.04 -61.91
C LYS A 172 -25.61 -16.04 -62.15
N ASP A 173 -25.45 -15.22 -63.19
CA ASP A 173 -26.31 -14.08 -63.51
C ASP A 173 -26.49 -13.03 -62.37
N GLY A 174 -25.63 -13.05 -61.33
CA GLY A 174 -25.80 -12.22 -60.12
C GLY A 174 -27.04 -12.58 -59.28
N LYS A 175 -27.66 -13.74 -59.52
CA LYS A 175 -28.90 -14.15 -58.85
C LYS A 175 -28.60 -14.85 -57.52
N PRO A 176 -29.28 -14.48 -56.42
CA PRO A 176 -29.20 -15.24 -55.17
C PRO A 176 -29.66 -16.69 -55.35
N ILE A 177 -29.09 -17.59 -54.55
CA ILE A 177 -29.42 -19.02 -54.55
C ILE A 177 -30.24 -19.36 -53.30
N ASP A 178 -31.41 -19.95 -53.47
CA ASP A 178 -32.17 -20.52 -52.35
C ASP A 178 -31.59 -21.88 -51.94
N LEU A 179 -31.14 -21.97 -50.68
CA LEU A 179 -30.60 -23.18 -50.08
C LEU A 179 -31.66 -23.80 -49.16
N GLU A 180 -31.80 -25.13 -49.21
CA GLU A 180 -32.79 -25.89 -48.43
C GLU A 180 -32.11 -26.76 -47.37
N ALA A 181 -32.72 -26.85 -46.17
CA ALA A 181 -32.21 -27.69 -45.09
C ALA A 181 -32.12 -29.17 -45.50
N GLY A 182 -30.97 -29.79 -45.23
CA GLY A 182 -30.66 -31.18 -45.55
C GLY A 182 -30.05 -31.40 -46.94
N GLN A 183 -30.11 -30.44 -47.85
CA GLN A 183 -29.56 -30.58 -49.21
C GLN A 183 -28.02 -30.70 -49.19
N ASP A 184 -27.49 -31.45 -50.16
CA ASP A 184 -26.04 -31.51 -50.41
C ASP A 184 -25.59 -30.29 -51.23
N ILE A 185 -24.37 -29.81 -50.98
CA ILE A 185 -23.75 -28.66 -51.66
C ILE A 185 -22.25 -28.91 -51.85
N ILE A 186 -21.68 -28.47 -52.97
CA ILE A 186 -20.22 -28.41 -53.16
C ILE A 186 -19.74 -26.99 -52.85
N VAL A 187 -18.68 -26.90 -52.04
CA VAL A 187 -18.00 -25.66 -51.70
C VAL A 187 -16.57 -25.72 -52.23
N GLU A 188 -16.19 -24.71 -53.02
CA GLU A 188 -14.93 -24.65 -53.74
C GLU A 188 -14.01 -23.54 -53.21
N ALA A 189 -12.75 -23.85 -52.97
CA ALA A 189 -11.71 -22.97 -52.43
C ALA A 189 -11.08 -22.13 -53.55
N VAL A 190 -11.81 -21.12 -54.03
CA VAL A 190 -11.48 -20.40 -55.27
C VAL A 190 -10.43 -19.29 -55.11
N GLY A 191 -10.07 -18.94 -53.88
CA GLY A 191 -9.02 -17.95 -53.59
C GLY A 191 -9.32 -16.56 -54.18
N ASP A 192 -8.29 -15.90 -54.70
CA ASP A 192 -8.39 -14.57 -55.31
C ASP A 192 -9.35 -14.51 -56.52
N LYS A 193 -9.64 -15.66 -57.15
CA LYS A 193 -10.57 -15.79 -58.28
C LYS A 193 -12.05 -15.81 -57.86
N TYR A 194 -12.37 -15.53 -56.59
CA TYR A 194 -13.76 -15.46 -56.12
C TYR A 194 -14.63 -14.42 -56.85
N THR A 195 -14.02 -13.43 -57.52
CA THR A 195 -14.72 -12.46 -58.38
C THR A 195 -14.98 -12.96 -59.81
N GLU A 196 -14.30 -14.03 -60.25
CA GLU A 196 -14.45 -14.67 -61.56
C GLU A 196 -15.36 -15.91 -61.49
N PHE A 197 -15.30 -16.64 -60.39
CA PHE A 197 -16.09 -17.85 -60.17
C PHE A 197 -17.59 -17.58 -60.10
N GLN A 198 -18.41 -18.44 -60.74
CA GLN A 198 -19.87 -18.32 -60.75
C GLN A 198 -20.55 -19.52 -60.08
N GLY A 199 -20.87 -19.38 -58.79
CA GLY A 199 -21.69 -20.34 -58.05
C GLY A 199 -23.11 -20.44 -58.63
N HIS A 200 -23.72 -21.62 -58.57
CA HIS A 200 -25.01 -21.89 -59.20
C HIS A 200 -25.79 -23.01 -58.50
N LYS A 201 -27.11 -23.02 -58.70
CA LYS A 201 -28.02 -24.13 -58.35
C LYS A 201 -28.73 -24.60 -59.61
N THR A 202 -28.73 -25.90 -59.85
CA THR A 202 -29.51 -26.61 -60.87
C THR A 202 -30.42 -27.62 -60.18
N GLU A 203 -31.21 -28.39 -60.94
CA GLU A 203 -32.00 -29.51 -60.40
C GLU A 203 -31.12 -30.65 -59.83
N THR A 204 -29.83 -30.73 -60.21
CA THR A 204 -28.95 -31.85 -59.86
C THR A 204 -27.72 -31.48 -59.03
N GLU A 205 -27.27 -30.21 -59.04
CA GLU A 205 -26.08 -29.75 -58.31
C GLU A 205 -26.30 -28.34 -57.74
N THR A 206 -25.83 -28.11 -56.51
CA THR A 206 -25.62 -26.77 -55.95
C THR A 206 -24.14 -26.60 -55.65
N ARG A 207 -23.52 -25.54 -56.19
CA ARG A 207 -22.09 -25.26 -56.05
C ARG A 207 -21.84 -23.79 -55.74
N ILE A 208 -20.98 -23.52 -54.76
CA ILE A 208 -20.57 -22.15 -54.37
C ILE A 208 -19.05 -22.09 -54.17
N GLY A 209 -18.46 -20.90 -54.32
CA GLY A 209 -17.04 -20.66 -54.08
C GLY A 209 -16.80 -19.80 -52.83
N LEU A 210 -15.67 -20.01 -52.15
CA LEU A 210 -15.17 -19.16 -51.06
C LEU A 210 -13.77 -18.62 -51.37
N SER A 211 -13.50 -17.36 -50.99
CA SER A 211 -12.24 -16.66 -51.28
C SER A 211 -11.01 -17.19 -50.51
N TYR A 212 -11.16 -18.21 -49.66
CA TYR A 212 -10.07 -18.76 -48.86
C TYR A 212 -9.49 -20.01 -49.54
N ALA A 213 -8.36 -19.85 -50.24
CA ALA A 213 -7.73 -20.90 -51.02
C ALA A 213 -7.30 -22.13 -50.17
N LYS A 214 -7.01 -21.95 -48.87
CA LYS A 214 -6.59 -23.03 -47.96
C LYS A 214 -7.77 -23.77 -47.31
N LEU A 215 -9.03 -23.44 -47.63
CA LEU A 215 -10.25 -23.97 -46.99
C LEU A 215 -10.20 -25.48 -46.76
N CYS A 216 -10.02 -26.28 -47.82
CA CYS A 216 -10.04 -27.75 -47.74
C CYS A 216 -8.88 -28.35 -46.92
N THR A 217 -7.81 -27.58 -46.67
CA THR A 217 -6.69 -27.97 -45.80
C THR A 217 -6.88 -27.52 -44.34
N SER A 218 -7.71 -26.50 -44.09
CA SER A 218 -7.99 -25.99 -42.75
C SER A 218 -9.20 -26.65 -42.09
N VAL A 219 -10.22 -27.06 -42.86
CA VAL A 219 -11.43 -27.70 -42.33
C VAL A 219 -11.38 -29.23 -42.40
N LYS A 220 -12.11 -29.90 -41.52
CA LYS A 220 -12.30 -31.36 -41.47
C LYS A 220 -13.80 -31.72 -41.44
N PRO A 221 -14.18 -32.95 -41.80
CA PRO A 221 -15.56 -33.43 -41.64
C PRO A 221 -16.11 -33.16 -40.22
N GLY A 222 -17.35 -32.67 -40.15
CA GLY A 222 -18.02 -32.20 -38.93
C GLY A 222 -17.76 -30.73 -38.56
N ASN A 223 -16.83 -30.02 -39.22
CA ASN A 223 -16.75 -28.56 -39.08
C ASN A 223 -17.98 -27.88 -39.70
N ARG A 224 -18.25 -26.65 -39.25
CA ARG A 224 -19.29 -25.78 -39.82
C ARG A 224 -18.65 -24.65 -40.60
N ILE A 225 -19.31 -24.26 -41.68
CA ILE A 225 -19.06 -23.05 -42.47
C ILE A 225 -20.29 -22.17 -42.28
N LEU A 226 -20.11 -21.00 -41.67
CA LEU A 226 -21.19 -20.05 -41.41
C LEU A 226 -21.11 -18.94 -42.45
N LEU A 227 -22.16 -18.74 -43.26
CA LEU A 227 -22.22 -17.73 -44.32
C LEU A 227 -23.29 -16.69 -44.01
N ALA A 228 -23.04 -15.42 -44.40
CA ALA A 228 -23.96 -14.29 -44.21
C ALA A 228 -24.37 -14.12 -42.74
N ASP A 229 -23.39 -13.82 -41.88
CA ASP A 229 -23.58 -13.67 -40.43
C ASP A 229 -24.22 -14.93 -39.80
N GLY A 230 -23.82 -16.11 -40.30
CA GLY A 230 -24.38 -17.42 -39.92
C GLY A 230 -25.85 -17.63 -40.26
N SER A 231 -26.45 -16.76 -41.09
CA SER A 231 -27.78 -16.98 -41.64
C SER A 231 -27.86 -18.27 -42.47
N VAL A 232 -26.76 -18.73 -43.06
CA VAL A 232 -26.63 -20.02 -43.74
C VAL A 232 -25.55 -20.83 -43.03
N VAL A 233 -25.87 -22.06 -42.62
CA VAL A 233 -24.92 -22.99 -42.01
C VAL A 233 -24.74 -24.21 -42.90
N ILE A 234 -23.49 -24.52 -43.23
CA ILE A 234 -23.10 -25.72 -43.98
C ILE A 234 -22.21 -26.58 -43.08
N GLU A 235 -22.56 -27.85 -42.88
CA GLU A 235 -21.68 -28.83 -42.24
C GLU A 235 -20.81 -29.51 -43.29
N VAL A 236 -19.50 -29.60 -43.04
CA VAL A 236 -18.54 -30.31 -43.91
C VAL A 236 -18.76 -31.81 -43.76
N VAL A 237 -19.12 -32.49 -44.85
CA VAL A 237 -19.37 -33.95 -44.87
C VAL A 237 -18.11 -34.69 -45.29
N GLU A 238 -17.42 -34.21 -46.33
CA GLU A 238 -16.29 -34.90 -46.96
C GLU A 238 -15.39 -33.88 -47.67
N ILE A 239 -14.07 -34.07 -47.63
CA ILE A 239 -13.12 -33.32 -48.46
C ILE A 239 -12.90 -34.11 -49.74
N LEU A 240 -13.24 -33.54 -50.89
CA LEU A 240 -13.20 -34.22 -52.20
C LEU A 240 -11.84 -34.06 -52.89
N SER A 241 -11.19 -32.91 -52.69
CA SER A 241 -9.86 -32.58 -53.21
C SER A 241 -9.25 -31.40 -52.43
N ASP A 242 -8.03 -31.00 -52.81
CA ASP A 242 -7.35 -29.81 -52.26
C ASP A 242 -8.16 -28.51 -52.46
N THR A 243 -9.12 -28.48 -53.39
CA THR A 243 -9.95 -27.29 -53.70
C THR A 243 -11.45 -27.50 -53.56
N GLU A 244 -11.95 -28.73 -53.39
CA GLU A 244 -13.40 -29.01 -53.28
C GLU A 244 -13.75 -29.79 -52.03
N LEU A 245 -14.84 -29.41 -51.37
CA LEU A 245 -15.47 -30.20 -50.31
C LEU A 245 -16.97 -30.37 -50.55
N LYS A 246 -17.50 -31.48 -50.05
CA LYS A 246 -18.93 -31.73 -49.97
C LYS A 246 -19.44 -31.28 -48.61
N GLY A 247 -20.46 -30.44 -48.61
CA GLY A 247 -21.18 -29.99 -47.43
C GLY A 247 -22.66 -30.38 -47.45
N LYS A 248 -23.31 -30.20 -46.29
CA LYS A 248 -24.76 -30.33 -46.10
C LYS A 248 -25.30 -29.04 -45.49
N VAL A 249 -26.29 -28.43 -46.13
CA VAL A 249 -26.95 -27.23 -45.62
C VAL A 249 -27.81 -27.61 -44.41
N LEU A 250 -27.69 -26.91 -43.28
CA LEU A 250 -28.45 -27.22 -42.06
C LEU A 250 -29.76 -26.45 -41.94
N ASN A 251 -29.94 -25.35 -42.68
CA ASN A 251 -31.11 -24.48 -42.56
C ASN A 251 -31.50 -23.81 -43.89
N THR A 252 -32.79 -23.60 -44.11
CA THR A 252 -33.32 -23.03 -45.36
C THR A 252 -33.16 -21.51 -45.39
N LYS A 253 -32.34 -20.98 -46.32
CA LYS A 253 -32.11 -19.54 -46.53
C LYS A 253 -31.59 -19.23 -47.93
N THR A 254 -31.86 -18.01 -48.39
CA THR A 254 -31.28 -17.46 -49.63
C THR A 254 -29.86 -16.94 -49.39
N LEU A 255 -28.89 -17.41 -50.19
CA LEU A 255 -27.50 -16.94 -50.21
C LEU A 255 -27.29 -15.93 -51.36
N GLY A 256 -26.60 -14.83 -51.07
CA GLY A 256 -26.17 -13.85 -52.08
C GLY A 256 -24.66 -13.87 -52.32
N GLU A 257 -24.20 -12.97 -53.19
CA GLU A 257 -22.79 -12.76 -53.48
C GLU A 257 -22.05 -12.07 -52.33
N ARG A 258 -20.73 -12.29 -52.23
CA ARG A 258 -19.78 -11.58 -51.34
C ARG A 258 -20.23 -11.50 -49.88
N LYS A 259 -20.95 -12.51 -49.41
CA LYS A 259 -21.31 -12.67 -47.99
C LYS A 259 -20.07 -13.09 -47.21
N ASN A 260 -19.96 -12.63 -45.97
CA ASN A 260 -18.90 -13.08 -45.07
C ASN A 260 -19.04 -14.57 -44.78
N CYS A 261 -17.92 -15.17 -44.39
CA CYS A 261 -17.79 -16.57 -44.04
C CYS A 261 -16.94 -16.70 -42.77
N ASN A 262 -17.46 -17.43 -41.79
CA ASN A 262 -16.80 -17.78 -40.53
C ASN A 262 -16.58 -19.30 -40.47
N LEU A 263 -15.52 -19.74 -39.79
CA LEU A 263 -15.09 -21.14 -39.74
C LEU A 263 -14.87 -21.57 -38.27
N PRO A 264 -15.95 -21.77 -37.49
CA PRO A 264 -15.86 -22.03 -36.05
C PRO A 264 -14.94 -23.19 -35.67
N GLY A 265 -13.93 -22.89 -34.84
CA GLY A 265 -12.94 -23.86 -34.37
C GLY A 265 -11.90 -24.25 -35.41
N VAL A 266 -11.64 -23.40 -36.41
CA VAL A 266 -10.61 -23.56 -37.43
C VAL A 266 -9.65 -22.37 -37.37
N GLN A 267 -8.35 -22.64 -37.30
CA GLN A 267 -7.34 -21.59 -37.42
C GLN A 267 -7.25 -21.13 -38.88
N VAL A 268 -7.51 -19.84 -39.12
CA VAL A 268 -7.51 -19.25 -40.46
C VAL A 268 -6.12 -18.71 -40.77
N ASP A 269 -5.45 -19.35 -41.73
CA ASP A 269 -4.09 -19.04 -42.21
C ASP A 269 -4.16 -17.96 -43.30
N LEU A 270 -4.52 -16.75 -42.86
CA LEU A 270 -4.46 -15.49 -43.59
C LEU A 270 -3.63 -14.47 -42.78
N PRO A 271 -2.89 -13.55 -43.43
CA PRO A 271 -2.15 -12.51 -42.73
C PRO A 271 -3.11 -11.51 -42.07
N VAL A 272 -2.80 -11.06 -40.85
CA VAL A 272 -3.62 -10.10 -40.09
C VAL A 272 -3.81 -8.73 -40.79
N LEU A 273 -2.90 -8.36 -41.68
CA LEU A 273 -3.03 -7.20 -42.56
C LEU A 273 -2.99 -7.65 -44.02
N MET A 274 -4.01 -7.30 -44.80
CA MET A 274 -3.99 -7.41 -46.26
C MET A 274 -3.30 -6.17 -46.87
N GLU A 275 -3.00 -6.19 -48.17
CA GLU A 275 -2.38 -5.05 -48.87
C GLU A 275 -3.13 -3.72 -48.66
N LYS A 276 -4.48 -3.80 -48.65
CA LYS A 276 -5.35 -2.65 -48.34
C LYS A 276 -5.10 -2.13 -46.92
N ASP A 277 -5.06 -3.02 -45.92
CA ASP A 277 -4.87 -2.59 -44.53
C ASP A 277 -3.49 -1.95 -44.34
N ILE A 278 -2.43 -2.51 -44.94
CA ILE A 278 -1.09 -1.89 -44.94
C ILE A 278 -1.15 -0.48 -45.58
N HIS A 279 -1.86 -0.34 -46.70
CA HIS A 279 -2.05 0.95 -47.36
C HIS A 279 -2.83 1.94 -46.46
N ASP A 280 -3.89 1.50 -45.80
CA ASP A 280 -4.68 2.27 -44.83
C ASP A 280 -3.81 2.73 -43.64
N LEU A 281 -2.98 1.86 -43.07
CA LEU A 281 -2.09 2.21 -41.97
C LEU A 281 -1.03 3.24 -42.38
N GLN A 282 -0.29 2.96 -43.45
CA GLN A 282 0.83 3.81 -43.85
C GLN A 282 0.37 5.15 -44.44
N ASN A 283 -0.62 5.12 -45.34
CA ASN A 283 -0.99 6.28 -46.15
C ASN A 283 -2.20 7.05 -45.62
N PHE A 284 -2.98 6.48 -44.70
CA PHE A 284 -4.01 7.22 -43.97
C PHE A 284 -3.65 7.41 -42.49
N CYS A 285 -3.49 6.31 -41.72
CA CYS A 285 -3.35 6.35 -40.26
C CYS A 285 -2.17 7.22 -39.81
N CYS A 286 -0.97 6.91 -40.31
CA CYS A 286 0.27 7.65 -39.99
C CYS A 286 0.24 9.07 -40.56
N LYS A 287 -0.10 9.22 -41.85
CA LYS A 287 -0.20 10.50 -42.56
C LYS A 287 -1.10 11.51 -41.84
N HIS A 288 -2.28 11.08 -41.42
CA HIS A 288 -3.24 11.96 -40.75
C HIS A 288 -3.03 12.05 -39.24
N LYS A 289 -2.04 11.35 -38.66
CA LYS A 289 -1.78 11.29 -37.21
C LYS A 289 -3.04 10.89 -36.43
N MET A 290 -3.60 9.74 -36.77
CA MET A 290 -4.67 9.12 -35.97
C MET A 290 -4.12 8.74 -34.59
N ASP A 291 -4.96 8.68 -33.57
CA ASP A 291 -4.51 8.40 -32.20
C ASP A 291 -4.45 6.88 -31.93
N PHE A 292 -5.34 6.10 -32.56
CA PHE A 292 -5.46 4.65 -32.41
C PHE A 292 -5.66 3.92 -33.75
N VAL A 293 -5.23 2.66 -33.80
CA VAL A 293 -5.69 1.64 -34.75
C VAL A 293 -6.38 0.51 -33.99
N ALA A 294 -7.52 0.03 -34.47
CA ALA A 294 -8.11 -1.24 -34.08
C ALA A 294 -7.85 -2.28 -35.19
N ALA A 295 -7.13 -3.34 -34.84
CA ALA A 295 -6.71 -4.38 -35.76
C ALA A 295 -7.67 -5.57 -35.70
N SER A 296 -8.26 -5.92 -36.83
CA SER A 296 -9.25 -6.99 -36.99
C SER A 296 -8.59 -8.36 -37.06
N PHE A 297 -9.27 -9.39 -36.55
CA PHE A 297 -8.90 -10.80 -36.56
C PHE A 297 -7.49 -11.10 -36.02
N VAL A 298 -7.06 -10.40 -34.96
CA VAL A 298 -5.78 -10.68 -34.28
C VAL A 298 -5.82 -12.08 -33.66
N GLN A 299 -4.81 -12.90 -33.94
CA GLN A 299 -4.71 -14.29 -33.46
C GLN A 299 -3.48 -14.52 -32.57
N SER A 300 -2.48 -13.64 -32.58
CA SER A 300 -1.19 -13.86 -31.93
C SER A 300 -0.47 -12.56 -31.51
N ALA A 301 0.57 -12.68 -30.67
CA ALA A 301 1.46 -11.56 -30.34
C ALA A 301 2.28 -11.07 -31.55
N GLU A 302 2.65 -11.96 -32.49
CA GLU A 302 3.41 -11.60 -33.68
C GLU A 302 2.59 -10.74 -34.65
N ASP A 303 1.26 -10.90 -34.68
CA ASP A 303 0.35 -10.01 -35.41
C ASP A 303 0.51 -8.55 -34.94
N ILE A 304 0.53 -8.34 -33.62
CA ILE A 304 0.73 -7.02 -33.00
C ILE A 304 2.12 -6.47 -33.30
N HIS A 305 3.17 -7.31 -33.22
CA HIS A 305 4.52 -6.90 -33.63
C HIS A 305 4.60 -6.53 -35.10
N PHE A 306 3.89 -7.23 -35.99
CA PHE A 306 3.83 -6.90 -37.41
C PHE A 306 3.13 -5.56 -37.65
N ILE A 307 1.98 -5.32 -37.02
CA ILE A 307 1.26 -4.03 -37.10
C ILE A 307 2.14 -2.89 -36.58
N ARG A 308 2.84 -3.10 -35.45
CA ARG A 308 3.81 -2.14 -34.87
C ARG A 308 4.91 -1.78 -35.86
N ARG A 309 5.54 -2.77 -36.51
CA ARG A 309 6.55 -2.55 -37.57
C ARG A 309 6.01 -1.72 -38.72
N VAL A 310 4.83 -2.09 -39.26
CA VAL A 310 4.20 -1.37 -40.40
C VAL A 310 3.91 0.10 -40.06
N LEU A 311 3.47 0.39 -38.84
CA LEU A 311 3.27 1.75 -38.35
C LEU A 311 4.60 2.50 -38.17
N ASP A 312 5.61 1.88 -37.55
CA ASP A 312 6.89 2.51 -37.23
C ASP A 312 7.71 2.89 -38.48
N GLU A 313 7.66 2.04 -39.50
CA GLU A 313 8.26 2.29 -40.82
C GLU A 313 7.63 3.52 -41.51
N ALA A 314 6.36 3.82 -41.23
CA ALA A 314 5.63 4.97 -41.74
C ALA A 314 5.56 6.18 -40.78
N GLY A 315 6.33 6.18 -39.68
CA GLY A 315 6.32 7.31 -38.72
C GLY A 315 5.12 7.35 -37.77
N GLY A 316 4.39 6.24 -37.64
CA GLY A 316 3.21 6.07 -36.78
C GLY A 316 3.53 5.63 -35.36
N GLN A 317 4.71 5.92 -34.81
CA GLN A 317 5.14 5.39 -33.50
C GLN A 317 4.21 5.82 -32.34
N ASN A 318 3.58 6.99 -32.45
CA ASN A 318 2.59 7.47 -31.48
C ASN A 318 1.22 6.78 -31.55
N VAL A 319 0.92 6.07 -32.65
CA VAL A 319 -0.37 5.41 -32.88
C VAL A 319 -0.47 4.17 -31.98
N LYS A 320 -1.58 4.05 -31.25
CA LYS A 320 -1.83 2.98 -30.29
C LYS A 320 -2.60 1.81 -30.90
N ILE A 321 -2.16 0.58 -30.64
CA ILE A 321 -2.72 -0.64 -31.24
C ILE A 321 -3.75 -1.26 -30.29
N ILE A 322 -4.97 -1.44 -30.78
CA ILE A 322 -6.06 -2.12 -30.10
C ILE A 322 -6.31 -3.45 -30.81
N ALA A 323 -6.08 -4.57 -30.14
CA ALA A 323 -6.35 -5.90 -30.70
C ALA A 323 -7.85 -6.22 -30.61
N LYS A 324 -8.49 -6.52 -31.74
CA LYS A 324 -9.89 -6.99 -31.76
C LYS A 324 -9.89 -8.51 -31.64
N ILE A 325 -10.48 -9.02 -30.56
CA ILE A 325 -10.56 -10.46 -30.29
C ILE A 325 -11.90 -10.97 -30.83
N GLU A 326 -11.83 -11.64 -31.98
CA GLU A 326 -12.97 -11.98 -32.84
C GLU A 326 -13.09 -13.48 -33.10
N ASN A 327 -12.11 -14.30 -32.67
CA ASN A 327 -12.08 -15.75 -32.93
C ASN A 327 -11.42 -16.55 -31.80
N THR A 328 -11.51 -17.89 -31.89
CA THR A 328 -10.98 -18.82 -30.88
C THR A 328 -9.47 -18.72 -30.72
N ALA A 329 -8.69 -18.55 -31.79
CA ALA A 329 -7.23 -18.44 -31.70
C ALA A 329 -6.80 -17.18 -30.93
N GLY A 330 -7.49 -16.05 -31.12
CA GLY A 330 -7.29 -14.83 -30.35
C GLY A 330 -7.68 -14.96 -28.86
N LEU A 331 -8.63 -15.85 -28.52
CA LEU A 331 -8.92 -16.21 -27.12
C LEU A 331 -7.86 -17.14 -26.52
N GLU A 332 -7.40 -18.15 -27.25
CA GLU A 332 -6.37 -19.09 -26.79
C GLU A 332 -5.02 -18.40 -26.55
N ASN A 333 -4.63 -17.47 -27.44
CA ASN A 333 -3.38 -16.70 -27.34
C ASN A 333 -3.54 -15.36 -26.60
N TYR A 334 -4.68 -15.11 -25.96
CA TYR A 334 -5.05 -13.80 -25.42
C TYR A 334 -4.01 -13.22 -24.45
N ASP A 335 -3.44 -14.04 -23.56
CA ASP A 335 -2.46 -13.58 -22.57
C ASP A 335 -1.15 -13.11 -23.22
N GLU A 336 -0.74 -13.70 -24.34
CA GLU A 336 0.44 -13.24 -25.09
C GLU A 336 0.13 -11.98 -25.92
N ILE A 337 -1.06 -11.90 -26.53
CA ILE A 337 -1.55 -10.68 -27.21
C ILE A 337 -1.62 -9.50 -26.22
N LEU A 338 -2.13 -9.76 -25.02
CA LEU A 338 -2.37 -8.76 -23.98
C LEU A 338 -1.08 -8.10 -23.49
N LYS A 339 0.02 -8.84 -23.39
CA LYS A 339 1.34 -8.29 -23.03
C LYS A 339 1.74 -7.18 -24.01
N VAL A 340 1.64 -7.44 -25.31
CA VAL A 340 2.26 -6.63 -26.38
C VAL A 340 1.35 -5.55 -26.98
N THR A 341 0.03 -5.67 -26.87
CA THR A 341 -0.95 -4.68 -27.37
C THR A 341 -1.05 -3.42 -26.49
N ASP A 342 -1.49 -2.26 -27.01
CA ASP A 342 -1.82 -1.09 -26.16
C ASP A 342 -3.24 -1.20 -25.55
N GLY A 343 -4.12 -2.00 -26.15
CA GLY A 343 -5.47 -2.24 -25.66
C GLY A 343 -6.20 -3.41 -26.34
N ILE A 344 -7.42 -3.68 -25.89
CA ILE A 344 -8.28 -4.78 -26.33
C ILE A 344 -9.66 -4.24 -26.73
N MET A 345 -10.21 -4.76 -27.83
CA MET A 345 -11.61 -4.62 -28.18
C MET A 345 -12.29 -5.99 -28.14
N VAL A 346 -13.31 -6.11 -27.29
CA VAL A 346 -14.18 -7.28 -27.20
C VAL A 346 -15.27 -7.14 -28.27
N ALA A 347 -15.03 -7.75 -29.43
CA ALA A 347 -15.88 -7.66 -30.62
C ALA A 347 -16.91 -8.81 -30.61
N ARG A 348 -18.01 -8.60 -29.88
CA ARG A 348 -18.96 -9.65 -29.47
C ARG A 348 -19.75 -10.26 -30.61
N GLY A 349 -20.05 -9.49 -31.65
CA GLY A 349 -20.75 -9.95 -32.86
C GLY A 349 -19.95 -11.03 -33.57
N ASP A 350 -18.75 -10.68 -34.04
CA ASP A 350 -17.85 -11.60 -34.73
C ASP A 350 -17.42 -12.78 -33.83
N LEU A 351 -17.09 -12.51 -32.56
CA LEU A 351 -16.76 -13.58 -31.61
C LEU A 351 -17.93 -14.55 -31.37
N GLY A 352 -19.17 -14.05 -31.34
CA GLY A 352 -20.38 -14.87 -31.25
C GLY A 352 -20.68 -15.72 -32.48
N MET A 353 -19.95 -15.53 -33.58
CA MET A 353 -19.97 -16.43 -34.72
C MET A 353 -19.00 -17.61 -34.54
N GLU A 354 -17.86 -17.38 -33.86
CA GLU A 354 -16.77 -18.34 -33.72
C GLU A 354 -16.89 -19.25 -32.49
N ILE A 355 -17.45 -18.74 -31.37
CA ILE A 355 -17.74 -19.52 -30.16
C ILE A 355 -19.25 -19.63 -29.91
N PRO A 356 -19.73 -20.62 -29.13
CA PRO A 356 -21.15 -20.72 -28.77
C PRO A 356 -21.64 -19.42 -28.10
N VAL A 357 -22.76 -18.88 -28.56
CA VAL A 357 -23.26 -17.55 -28.16
C VAL A 357 -23.48 -17.41 -26.65
N GLU A 358 -23.85 -18.49 -25.96
CA GLU A 358 -24.01 -18.52 -24.50
C GLU A 358 -22.68 -18.45 -23.73
N LYS A 359 -21.53 -18.58 -24.41
CA LYS A 359 -20.18 -18.41 -23.84
C LYS A 359 -19.62 -17.00 -24.02
N VAL A 360 -20.14 -16.20 -24.94
CA VAL A 360 -19.68 -14.82 -25.18
C VAL A 360 -19.70 -13.95 -23.90
N PRO A 361 -20.71 -14.00 -23.01
CA PRO A 361 -20.69 -13.25 -21.76
C PRO A 361 -19.56 -13.67 -20.80
N LEU A 362 -19.14 -14.95 -20.82
CA LEU A 362 -18.01 -15.43 -20.03
C LEU A 362 -16.69 -14.96 -20.64
N ALA A 363 -16.54 -15.04 -21.96
CA ALA A 363 -15.37 -14.54 -22.69
C ALA A 363 -15.17 -13.03 -22.48
N GLN A 364 -16.25 -12.23 -22.52
CA GLN A 364 -16.23 -10.81 -22.18
C GLN A 364 -15.65 -10.59 -20.78
N LYS A 365 -16.24 -11.21 -19.73
CA LYS A 365 -15.79 -11.01 -18.34
C LYS A 365 -14.34 -11.44 -18.13
N TRP A 366 -13.94 -12.55 -18.75
CA TRP A 366 -12.57 -13.08 -18.70
C TRP A 366 -11.56 -12.10 -19.31
N MET A 367 -11.80 -11.65 -20.55
CA MET A 367 -10.95 -10.66 -21.24
C MET A 367 -10.90 -9.33 -20.48
N VAL A 368 -12.05 -8.74 -20.15
CA VAL A 368 -12.11 -7.41 -19.50
C VAL A 368 -11.38 -7.45 -18.14
N THR A 369 -11.52 -8.53 -17.38
CA THR A 369 -10.83 -8.68 -16.08
C THR A 369 -9.31 -8.75 -16.26
N LYS A 370 -8.82 -9.62 -17.15
CA LYS A 370 -7.38 -9.74 -17.44
C LYS A 370 -6.78 -8.43 -17.95
N ALA A 371 -7.45 -7.75 -18.88
CA ALA A 371 -6.98 -6.48 -19.42
C ALA A 371 -7.02 -5.33 -18.41
N ASN A 372 -8.03 -5.28 -17.52
CA ASN A 372 -8.04 -4.35 -16.39
C ASN A 372 -6.86 -4.60 -15.45
N VAL A 373 -6.61 -5.86 -15.04
CA VAL A 373 -5.45 -6.19 -14.17
C VAL A 373 -4.15 -5.81 -14.87
N ALA A 374 -4.11 -5.95 -16.20
CA ALA A 374 -3.00 -5.52 -17.02
C ALA A 374 -2.94 -4.02 -17.35
N GLY A 375 -3.84 -3.17 -16.81
CA GLY A 375 -3.88 -1.73 -17.08
C GLY A 375 -4.02 -1.35 -18.55
N LYS A 376 -4.53 -2.25 -19.41
CA LYS A 376 -4.72 -2.05 -20.84
C LYS A 376 -6.09 -1.42 -21.11
N PHE A 377 -6.17 -0.57 -22.12
CA PHE A 377 -7.45 0.07 -22.50
C PHE A 377 -8.43 -0.96 -23.05
N VAL A 378 -9.63 -1.07 -22.46
CA VAL A 378 -10.65 -2.07 -22.86
C VAL A 378 -11.91 -1.43 -23.45
N ILE A 379 -12.27 -1.87 -24.65
CA ILE A 379 -13.49 -1.50 -25.35
C ILE A 379 -14.46 -2.69 -25.39
N CYS A 380 -15.70 -2.52 -24.95
CA CYS A 380 -16.80 -3.43 -25.29
C CYS A 380 -17.53 -2.92 -26.54
N ALA A 381 -17.69 -3.79 -27.54
CA ALA A 381 -18.10 -3.42 -28.88
C ALA A 381 -19.21 -4.32 -29.45
N THR A 382 -19.90 -3.77 -30.46
CA THR A 382 -21.00 -4.37 -31.24
C THR A 382 -22.27 -4.68 -30.44
N GLN A 383 -23.43 -4.54 -31.09
CA GLN A 383 -24.75 -4.87 -30.51
C GLN A 383 -25.06 -4.21 -29.15
N MET A 384 -24.53 -3.00 -28.88
CA MET A 384 -24.74 -2.34 -27.59
C MET A 384 -26.15 -1.73 -27.48
N LEU A 385 -26.57 -0.94 -28.49
CA LEU A 385 -27.89 -0.30 -28.58
C LEU A 385 -28.50 -0.49 -29.99
N GLU A 386 -28.26 -1.63 -30.63
CA GLU A 386 -28.58 -1.92 -32.05
C GLU A 386 -29.99 -1.51 -32.48
N SER A 387 -31.01 -1.72 -31.64
CA SER A 387 -32.38 -1.33 -31.93
C SER A 387 -32.56 0.18 -32.15
N MET A 388 -31.64 1.01 -31.66
CA MET A 388 -31.62 2.46 -31.89
C MET A 388 -31.20 2.88 -33.29
N VAL A 389 -30.75 1.95 -34.14
CA VAL A 389 -30.61 2.20 -35.59
C VAL A 389 -31.95 2.63 -36.19
N THR A 390 -33.06 2.03 -35.74
CA THR A 390 -34.42 2.30 -36.25
C THR A 390 -35.39 2.87 -35.22
N ASN A 391 -35.09 2.81 -33.92
CA ASN A 391 -36.00 3.23 -32.84
C ASN A 391 -35.41 4.38 -31.98
N PRO A 392 -36.23 5.30 -31.45
CA PRO A 392 -35.74 6.39 -30.61
C PRO A 392 -35.32 5.96 -29.19
N TYR A 393 -35.58 4.70 -28.79
CA TYR A 393 -35.23 4.14 -27.49
C TYR A 393 -34.73 2.70 -27.63
N PRO A 394 -33.77 2.26 -26.80
CA PRO A 394 -33.30 0.89 -26.80
C PRO A 394 -34.22 -0.04 -26.01
N THR A 395 -34.02 -1.34 -26.18
CA THR A 395 -34.67 -2.39 -25.39
C THR A 395 -34.10 -2.45 -23.97
N ARG A 396 -34.83 -3.11 -23.06
CA ARG A 396 -34.37 -3.39 -21.70
C ARG A 396 -33.12 -4.29 -21.66
N ALA A 397 -32.98 -5.17 -22.65
CA ALA A 397 -31.83 -6.07 -22.76
C ALA A 397 -30.56 -5.26 -23.06
N GLU A 398 -30.59 -4.40 -24.08
CA GLU A 398 -29.50 -3.49 -24.46
C GLU A 398 -29.11 -2.54 -23.32
N MET A 399 -30.09 -1.95 -22.61
CA MET A 399 -29.81 -1.13 -21.42
C MET A 399 -29.06 -1.91 -20.34
N THR A 400 -29.45 -3.17 -20.13
CA THR A 400 -28.85 -4.05 -19.12
C THR A 400 -27.46 -4.53 -19.55
N ASP A 401 -27.27 -4.77 -20.85
CA ASP A 401 -26.00 -5.17 -21.46
C ASP A 401 -24.93 -4.07 -21.35
N VAL A 402 -25.28 -2.83 -21.73
CA VAL A 402 -24.42 -1.65 -21.51
C VAL A 402 -24.05 -1.49 -20.03
N ALA A 403 -25.03 -1.62 -19.12
CA ALA A 403 -24.76 -1.52 -17.68
C ALA A 403 -23.82 -2.64 -17.18
N ASN A 404 -23.98 -3.87 -17.66
CA ASN A 404 -23.09 -4.98 -17.34
C ASN A 404 -21.68 -4.79 -17.90
N ALA A 405 -21.52 -4.22 -19.10
CA ALA A 405 -20.19 -3.88 -19.61
C ALA A 405 -19.47 -2.86 -18.71
N VAL A 406 -20.19 -1.83 -18.21
CA VAL A 406 -19.65 -0.86 -17.25
C VAL A 406 -19.30 -1.52 -15.91
N PHE A 407 -20.18 -2.36 -15.35
CA PHE A 407 -19.85 -3.14 -14.16
C PHE A 407 -18.68 -4.09 -14.39
N ASP A 408 -18.53 -4.66 -15.59
CA ASP A 408 -17.38 -5.48 -15.96
C ASP A 408 -16.05 -4.72 -15.94
N GLY A 409 -16.09 -3.38 -15.89
CA GLY A 409 -14.96 -2.50 -15.68
C GLY A 409 -14.33 -1.99 -16.97
N VAL A 410 -15.04 -2.05 -18.10
CA VAL A 410 -14.54 -1.55 -19.40
C VAL A 410 -14.19 -0.06 -19.29
N ASP A 411 -13.15 0.38 -20.00
CA ASP A 411 -12.85 1.81 -20.10
C ASP A 411 -13.78 2.52 -21.08
N ALA A 412 -14.31 1.79 -22.07
CA ALA A 412 -15.17 2.34 -23.09
C ALA A 412 -16.21 1.36 -23.67
N VAL A 413 -17.29 1.95 -24.18
CA VAL A 413 -18.37 1.27 -24.92
C VAL A 413 -18.51 1.88 -26.32
N MET A 414 -18.82 1.05 -27.33
CA MET A 414 -18.82 1.48 -28.74
C MET A 414 -20.19 1.38 -29.42
N LEU A 415 -20.58 2.45 -30.11
CA LEU A 415 -21.70 2.49 -31.04
C LEU A 415 -21.22 2.26 -32.47
N SER A 416 -21.88 1.35 -33.18
CA SER A 416 -21.59 0.91 -34.54
C SER A 416 -22.60 1.51 -35.53
N GLY A 417 -23.62 0.74 -35.93
CA GLY A 417 -24.64 1.17 -36.88
C GLY A 417 -25.46 2.35 -36.36
N GLU A 418 -25.67 2.41 -35.04
CA GLU A 418 -26.50 3.40 -34.34
C GLU A 418 -26.07 4.84 -34.64
N THR A 419 -24.75 5.07 -34.80
CA THR A 419 -24.17 6.39 -35.09
C THR A 419 -23.77 6.58 -36.54
N ALA A 420 -23.37 5.50 -37.23
CA ALA A 420 -22.93 5.58 -38.62
C ALA A 420 -24.08 5.77 -39.61
N ASN A 421 -25.17 5.00 -39.46
CA ASN A 421 -26.29 4.92 -40.41
C ASN A 421 -27.67 4.99 -39.72
N GLY A 422 -27.73 5.04 -38.39
CA GLY A 422 -28.97 5.05 -37.62
C GLY A 422 -29.78 6.34 -37.76
N ALA A 423 -31.09 6.24 -37.51
CA ALA A 423 -32.02 7.37 -37.55
C ALA A 423 -31.89 8.33 -36.35
N TYR A 424 -31.24 7.90 -35.26
CA TYR A 424 -31.16 8.63 -33.99
C TYR A 424 -29.72 8.69 -33.42
N PRO A 425 -28.71 9.18 -34.18
CA PRO A 425 -27.30 9.02 -33.82
C PRO A 425 -26.91 9.76 -32.54
N ASP A 426 -27.36 11.01 -32.37
CA ASP A 426 -27.17 11.81 -31.15
C ASP A 426 -28.03 11.29 -29.98
N GLY A 427 -29.26 10.83 -30.27
CA GLY A 427 -30.12 10.16 -29.31
C GLY A 427 -29.51 8.87 -28.74
N ALA A 428 -28.81 8.09 -29.56
CA ALA A 428 -28.09 6.89 -29.14
C ALA A 428 -26.91 7.23 -28.23
N VAL A 429 -26.06 8.20 -28.61
CA VAL A 429 -24.93 8.66 -27.76
C VAL A 429 -25.43 9.20 -26.41
N ALA A 430 -26.45 10.06 -26.43
CA ALA A 430 -27.01 10.62 -25.20
C ALA A 430 -27.64 9.54 -24.31
N THR A 431 -28.23 8.49 -24.89
CA THR A 431 -28.81 7.37 -24.15
C THR A 431 -27.74 6.46 -23.56
N MET A 432 -26.71 6.12 -24.33
CA MET A 432 -25.51 5.44 -23.86
C MET A 432 -24.89 6.18 -22.67
N ALA A 433 -24.68 7.50 -22.79
CA ALA A 433 -24.12 8.33 -21.72
C ALA A 433 -24.95 8.30 -20.43
N ARG A 434 -26.30 8.28 -20.53
CA ARG A 434 -27.18 8.14 -19.35
C ARG A 434 -27.10 6.76 -18.71
N ILE A 435 -27.07 5.68 -19.49
CA ILE A 435 -26.97 4.31 -18.94
C ILE A 435 -25.64 4.13 -18.24
N VAL A 436 -24.53 4.51 -18.89
CA VAL A 436 -23.18 4.47 -18.34
C VAL A 436 -23.10 5.26 -17.02
N LYS A 437 -23.57 6.51 -17.03
CA LYS A 437 -23.59 7.38 -15.85
C LYS A 437 -24.38 6.77 -14.68
N SER A 438 -25.49 6.08 -14.97
CA SER A 438 -26.28 5.39 -13.96
C SER A 438 -25.60 4.13 -13.40
N ALA A 439 -24.90 3.36 -14.23
CA ALA A 439 -24.15 2.19 -13.78
C ALA A 439 -22.95 2.58 -12.89
N GLU A 440 -22.23 3.66 -13.23
CA GLU A 440 -21.08 4.17 -12.45
C GLU A 440 -21.42 4.64 -11.03
N ILE A 441 -22.69 5.00 -10.76
CA ILE A 441 -23.19 5.31 -9.41
C ILE A 441 -23.22 4.04 -8.53
N GLY A 442 -23.42 2.88 -9.16
CA GLY A 442 -23.49 1.59 -8.49
C GLY A 442 -22.13 0.94 -8.25
N ILE A 443 -21.01 1.50 -8.69
CA ILE A 443 -19.68 0.88 -8.51
C ILE A 443 -19.18 1.12 -7.08
N ASN A 444 -18.79 0.07 -6.37
CA ASN A 444 -17.98 0.21 -5.16
C ASN A 444 -16.50 0.37 -5.54
N TYR A 445 -16.04 1.62 -5.60
CA TYR A 445 -14.68 1.95 -6.03
C TYR A 445 -13.58 1.41 -5.09
N TYR A 446 -13.83 1.32 -3.77
CA TYR A 446 -12.85 0.74 -2.84
C TYR A 446 -12.61 -0.74 -3.16
N GLN A 447 -13.67 -1.55 -3.25
CA GLN A 447 -13.55 -2.98 -3.57
C GLN A 447 -13.10 -3.23 -5.01
N THR A 448 -13.34 -2.28 -5.91
CA THR A 448 -12.76 -2.30 -7.27
C THR A 448 -11.24 -2.12 -7.20
N TRP A 449 -10.77 -1.08 -6.50
CA TRP A 449 -9.34 -0.85 -6.28
C TRP A 449 -8.68 -2.04 -5.57
N GLU A 450 -9.29 -2.57 -4.51
CA GLU A 450 -8.82 -3.72 -3.72
C GLU A 450 -8.62 -4.95 -4.63
N PHE A 451 -9.62 -5.30 -5.44
CA PHE A 451 -9.50 -6.36 -6.44
C PHE A 451 -8.39 -6.07 -7.47
N MET A 452 -8.30 -4.83 -7.99
CA MET A 452 -7.23 -4.47 -8.93
C MET A 452 -5.84 -4.59 -8.29
N HIS A 453 -5.74 -4.23 -7.01
CA HIS A 453 -4.50 -4.27 -6.25
C HIS A 453 -4.10 -5.71 -5.97
N ASP A 454 -4.92 -6.51 -5.29
CA ASP A 454 -4.64 -7.90 -4.90
C ASP A 454 -4.19 -8.74 -6.09
N PHE A 455 -4.83 -8.56 -7.24
CA PHE A 455 -4.62 -9.34 -8.47
C PHE A 455 -3.45 -8.84 -9.33
N THR A 456 -2.86 -7.69 -9.00
CA THR A 456 -1.60 -7.24 -9.60
C THR A 456 -0.42 -7.96 -8.93
N ALA A 457 0.55 -8.43 -9.73
CA ALA A 457 1.74 -9.09 -9.22
C ALA A 457 2.68 -8.09 -8.52
N LYS A 458 3.24 -8.49 -7.36
CA LYS A 458 4.18 -7.68 -6.57
C LYS A 458 5.60 -8.28 -6.57
N PRO A 459 6.65 -7.46 -6.37
CA PRO A 459 6.61 -6.00 -6.27
C PRO A 459 6.31 -5.34 -7.62
N VAL A 460 5.60 -4.22 -7.58
CA VAL A 460 5.42 -3.32 -8.74
C VAL A 460 6.50 -2.24 -8.74
N GLY A 461 6.70 -1.57 -9.87
CA GLY A 461 7.60 -0.41 -9.91
C GLY A 461 7.04 0.79 -9.14
N ALA A 462 7.91 1.63 -8.60
CA ALA A 462 7.54 2.84 -7.84
C ALA A 462 6.39 3.70 -8.44
N PRO A 463 6.31 3.96 -9.77
CA PRO A 463 5.19 4.72 -10.34
C PRO A 463 3.82 4.03 -10.18
N GLU A 464 3.77 2.71 -10.15
CA GLU A 464 2.53 1.94 -10.02
C GLU A 464 2.09 1.81 -8.56
N ALA A 465 3.05 1.59 -7.63
CA ALA A 465 2.78 1.65 -6.19
C ALA A 465 2.17 3.01 -5.79
N LEU A 466 2.77 4.12 -6.27
CA LEU A 466 2.24 5.47 -6.07
C LEU A 466 0.86 5.66 -6.70
N ALA A 467 0.59 5.10 -7.88
CA ALA A 467 -0.72 5.19 -8.51
C ALA A 467 -1.82 4.42 -7.74
N SER A 468 -1.50 3.22 -7.24
CA SER A 468 -2.40 2.43 -6.38
C SER A 468 -2.75 3.19 -5.11
N ALA A 469 -1.72 3.62 -4.38
CA ALA A 469 -1.81 4.37 -3.13
C ALA A 469 -2.61 5.67 -3.27
N LEU A 470 -2.38 6.43 -4.35
CA LEU A 470 -3.15 7.63 -4.71
C LEU A 470 -4.65 7.34 -4.90
N VAL A 471 -4.98 6.24 -5.60
CA VAL A 471 -6.38 5.90 -5.86
C VAL A 471 -7.07 5.43 -4.59
N LYS A 472 -6.42 4.62 -3.75
CA LYS A 472 -6.92 4.26 -2.41
C LYS A 472 -7.23 5.49 -1.56
N ALA A 473 -6.25 6.38 -1.39
CA ALA A 473 -6.41 7.61 -0.62
C ALA A 473 -7.57 8.48 -1.12
N SER A 474 -7.84 8.47 -2.43
CA SER A 474 -9.00 9.15 -3.02
C SER A 474 -10.36 8.59 -2.58
N THR A 475 -10.43 7.31 -2.17
CA THR A 475 -11.65 6.71 -1.61
C THR A 475 -11.84 7.02 -0.12
N GLU A 476 -10.76 7.32 0.61
CA GLU A 476 -10.75 7.50 2.06
C GLU A 476 -10.89 8.98 2.47
N VAL A 477 -10.19 9.88 1.76
CA VAL A 477 -10.27 11.35 1.92
C VAL A 477 -11.52 11.91 1.22
N VAL A 478 -11.95 11.26 0.13
CA VAL A 478 -13.04 11.73 -0.76
C VAL A 478 -12.80 13.17 -1.27
N PRO A 479 -11.66 13.42 -1.96
CA PRO A 479 -11.33 14.72 -2.53
C PRO A 479 -12.29 15.09 -3.67
N GLY A 480 -12.23 16.33 -4.13
CA GLY A 480 -13.01 16.79 -5.29
C GLY A 480 -12.37 16.43 -6.63
N LEU A 481 -11.04 16.24 -6.65
CA LEU A 481 -10.23 16.12 -7.87
C LEU A 481 -8.88 15.45 -7.55
N ILE A 482 -8.34 14.71 -8.51
CA ILE A 482 -6.91 14.40 -8.62
C ILE A 482 -6.33 15.23 -9.77
N LEU A 483 -5.25 15.98 -9.55
CA LEU A 483 -4.48 16.66 -10.60
C LEU A 483 -3.22 15.86 -10.92
N VAL A 484 -2.89 15.68 -12.20
CA VAL A 484 -1.71 14.91 -12.63
C VAL A 484 -0.96 15.66 -13.72
N PHE A 485 0.29 16.07 -13.47
CA PHE A 485 1.17 16.55 -14.53
C PHE A 485 1.79 15.36 -15.27
N SER A 486 1.73 15.33 -16.60
CA SER A 486 2.26 14.22 -17.39
C SER A 486 2.48 14.58 -18.85
N GLU A 487 3.69 14.39 -19.37
CA GLU A 487 4.00 14.51 -20.81
C GLU A 487 4.22 13.16 -21.53
N ALA A 488 4.34 12.05 -20.78
CA ALA A 488 4.52 10.69 -21.32
C ALA A 488 3.28 9.78 -21.20
N GLY A 489 2.32 10.12 -20.35
CA GLY A 489 1.07 9.37 -20.18
C GLY A 489 1.13 8.13 -19.28
N LYS A 490 2.28 7.80 -18.70
CA LYS A 490 2.43 6.65 -17.79
C LYS A 490 1.53 6.79 -16.55
N MET A 491 1.65 7.89 -15.81
CA MET A 491 0.85 8.11 -14.60
C MET A 491 -0.67 8.13 -14.85
N PRO A 492 -1.21 8.86 -15.84
CA PRO A 492 -2.63 8.79 -16.19
C PRO A 492 -3.16 7.36 -16.45
N ARG A 493 -2.37 6.49 -17.11
CA ARG A 493 -2.75 5.10 -17.38
C ARG A 493 -2.75 4.25 -16.12
N LEU A 494 -1.69 4.36 -15.29
CA LEU A 494 -1.60 3.64 -14.02
C LEU A 494 -2.72 4.06 -13.05
N ILE A 495 -3.02 5.35 -12.94
CA ILE A 495 -4.15 5.83 -12.13
C ILE A 495 -5.47 5.28 -12.67
N ALA A 496 -5.69 5.31 -13.99
CA ALA A 496 -6.91 4.79 -14.60
C ALA A 496 -7.08 3.26 -14.43
N LYS A 497 -5.99 2.47 -14.41
CA LYS A 497 -6.00 1.01 -14.11
C LYS A 497 -6.72 0.73 -12.80
N TYR A 498 -6.43 1.50 -11.75
CA TYR A 498 -7.01 1.36 -10.42
C TYR A 498 -8.44 1.94 -10.28
N LYS A 499 -9.03 2.47 -11.36
CA LYS A 499 -10.41 2.95 -11.46
C LYS A 499 -10.77 3.98 -10.36
N PRO A 500 -10.25 5.22 -10.43
CA PRO A 500 -10.44 6.24 -9.40
C PRO A 500 -11.92 6.61 -9.19
N ALA A 501 -12.31 6.81 -7.93
CA ALA A 501 -13.66 7.26 -7.56
C ALA A 501 -13.94 8.70 -8.01
N VAL A 502 -12.90 9.52 -8.07
CA VAL A 502 -12.94 10.96 -8.36
C VAL A 502 -12.40 11.28 -9.77
N PRO A 503 -12.71 12.44 -10.34
CA PRO A 503 -12.12 12.87 -11.62
C PRO A 503 -10.60 13.04 -11.54
N VAL A 504 -9.90 12.67 -12.61
CA VAL A 504 -8.44 12.85 -12.76
C VAL A 504 -8.18 13.86 -13.87
N MET A 505 -7.76 15.07 -13.51
CA MET A 505 -7.43 16.13 -14.46
C MET A 505 -5.95 16.08 -14.83
N VAL A 506 -5.67 15.75 -16.09
CA VAL A 506 -4.29 15.55 -16.59
C VAL A 506 -3.80 16.80 -17.30
N LEU A 507 -2.74 17.40 -16.77
CA LEU A 507 -2.10 18.62 -17.26
C LEU A 507 -0.93 18.24 -18.18
N THR A 508 -1.01 18.66 -19.45
CA THR A 508 -0.03 18.33 -20.50
C THR A 508 0.07 19.45 -21.55
N THR A 509 1.25 19.61 -22.13
CA THR A 509 1.49 20.44 -23.33
C THR A 509 1.33 19.65 -24.64
N ASN A 510 1.23 18.32 -24.57
CA ASN A 510 1.16 17.41 -25.71
C ASN A 510 -0.30 17.07 -26.08
N GLU A 511 -0.80 17.63 -27.18
CA GLU A 511 -2.18 17.38 -27.66
C GLU A 511 -2.47 15.92 -28.01
N ALA A 512 -1.47 15.17 -28.51
CA ALA A 512 -1.65 13.76 -28.85
C ALA A 512 -1.82 12.91 -27.58
N LEU A 513 -1.01 13.20 -26.55
CA LEU A 513 -1.22 12.61 -25.23
C LEU A 513 -2.57 13.03 -24.65
N ALA A 514 -2.96 14.30 -24.77
CA ALA A 514 -4.25 14.79 -24.28
C ALA A 514 -5.42 14.00 -24.90
N ARG A 515 -5.43 13.79 -26.23
CA ARG A 515 -6.44 12.96 -26.90
C ARG A 515 -6.42 11.51 -26.42
N GLN A 516 -5.25 10.88 -26.27
CA GLN A 516 -5.13 9.54 -25.70
C GLN A 516 -5.63 9.48 -24.24
N CYS A 517 -5.30 10.45 -23.39
CA CYS A 517 -5.79 10.53 -22.02
C CYS A 517 -7.30 10.73 -21.94
N SER A 518 -7.93 11.35 -22.97
CA SER A 518 -9.39 11.46 -23.04
C SER A 518 -10.11 10.10 -23.05
N THR A 519 -9.42 9.03 -23.47
CA THR A 519 -9.98 7.67 -23.55
C THR A 519 -9.81 6.86 -22.26
N LEU A 520 -9.05 7.34 -21.28
CA LEU A 520 -8.77 6.60 -20.04
C LEU A 520 -9.87 6.80 -19.00
N PHE A 521 -10.29 5.73 -18.31
CA PHE A 521 -11.37 5.77 -17.33
C PHE A 521 -11.16 6.86 -16.26
N GLY A 522 -12.14 7.74 -16.10
CA GLY A 522 -12.11 8.82 -15.09
C GLY A 522 -11.15 9.97 -15.39
N VAL A 523 -10.40 9.92 -16.50
CA VAL A 523 -9.43 10.95 -16.88
C VAL A 523 -10.04 12.05 -17.76
N TYR A 524 -9.67 13.29 -17.47
CA TYR A 524 -10.06 14.51 -18.19
C TYR A 524 -8.80 15.33 -18.52
N PRO A 525 -8.31 15.29 -19.77
CA PRO A 525 -7.12 16.05 -20.16
C PRO A 525 -7.40 17.56 -20.18
N HIS A 526 -6.40 18.36 -19.84
CA HIS A 526 -6.42 19.82 -19.88
C HIS A 526 -5.09 20.33 -20.42
N MET A 527 -5.17 21.08 -21.52
CA MET A 527 -3.99 21.63 -22.20
C MET A 527 -3.41 22.81 -21.41
N ILE A 528 -2.17 22.69 -20.97
CA ILE A 528 -1.39 23.81 -20.40
C ILE A 528 -0.46 24.40 -21.46
N LYS A 529 -0.14 25.69 -21.34
CA LYS A 529 0.71 26.39 -22.33
C LYS A 529 2.20 26.02 -22.24
N SER A 530 2.64 25.62 -21.05
CA SER A 530 4.02 25.26 -20.75
C SER A 530 4.04 24.42 -19.46
N ALA A 531 4.93 23.44 -19.38
CA ALA A 531 5.20 22.73 -18.13
C ALA A 531 5.75 23.70 -17.06
N PRO A 532 5.47 23.48 -15.76
CA PRO A 532 6.07 24.27 -14.69
C PRO A 532 7.56 23.98 -14.58
N THR A 533 8.38 25.02 -14.45
CA THR A 533 9.85 24.91 -14.34
C THR A 533 10.38 25.00 -12.91
N ASN A 534 9.54 25.35 -11.93
CA ASN A 534 9.86 25.39 -10.51
C ASN A 534 8.59 25.24 -9.64
N ALA A 535 8.77 25.04 -8.33
CA ALA A 535 7.69 24.83 -7.37
C ALA A 535 6.67 25.99 -7.35
N ARG A 536 7.13 27.25 -7.45
CA ARG A 536 6.25 28.43 -7.46
C ARG A 536 5.34 28.48 -8.69
N GLN A 537 5.88 28.16 -9.87
CA GLN A 537 5.07 28.03 -11.10
C GLN A 537 4.12 26.85 -11.01
N MET A 538 4.53 25.74 -10.41
CA MET A 538 3.67 24.57 -10.18
C MET A 538 2.48 24.92 -9.28
N GLN A 539 2.70 25.57 -8.14
CA GLN A 539 1.62 26.06 -7.25
C GLN A 539 0.65 27.01 -7.98
N GLN A 540 1.18 27.96 -8.76
CA GLN A 540 0.35 28.86 -9.58
C GLN A 540 -0.48 28.11 -10.63
N MET A 541 0.10 27.11 -11.30
CA MET A 541 -0.60 26.29 -12.29
C MET A 541 -1.69 25.43 -11.63
N VAL A 542 -1.38 24.78 -10.50
CA VAL A 542 -2.36 24.04 -9.69
C VAL A 542 -3.54 24.93 -9.31
N TRP A 543 -3.29 26.14 -8.81
CA TRP A 543 -4.36 27.08 -8.46
C TRP A 543 -5.23 27.47 -9.66
N ILE A 544 -4.63 27.74 -10.82
CA ILE A 544 -5.38 28.05 -12.05
C ILE A 544 -6.23 26.86 -12.49
N CYS A 545 -5.64 25.66 -12.56
CA CYS A 545 -6.34 24.45 -12.98
C CYS A 545 -7.45 24.03 -12.00
N MET A 546 -7.28 24.23 -10.68
CA MET A 546 -8.35 24.04 -9.69
C MET A 546 -9.53 24.99 -9.94
N ASN A 547 -9.26 26.28 -10.22
CA ASN A 547 -10.32 27.25 -10.55
C ASN A 547 -11.05 26.88 -11.84
N ASP A 548 -10.34 26.41 -12.86
CA ASP A 548 -10.94 25.99 -14.12
C ASP A 548 -11.73 24.68 -13.99
N ALA A 549 -11.27 23.73 -13.18
CA ALA A 549 -12.02 22.52 -12.82
C ALA A 549 -13.33 22.83 -12.07
N VAL A 550 -13.35 23.86 -11.22
CA VAL A 550 -14.58 24.34 -10.57
C VAL A 550 -15.52 24.99 -11.59
N LYS A 551 -15.02 25.86 -12.48
CA LYS A 551 -15.82 26.49 -13.55
C LYS A 551 -16.42 25.46 -14.51
N SER A 552 -15.68 24.39 -14.83
CA SER A 552 -16.13 23.33 -15.73
C SER A 552 -17.01 22.27 -15.05
N GLY A 553 -17.28 22.40 -13.74
CA GLY A 553 -18.05 21.42 -12.98
C GLY A 553 -17.35 20.07 -12.76
N LEU A 554 -16.02 19.99 -12.97
CA LEU A 554 -15.21 18.80 -12.66
C LEU A 554 -14.95 18.67 -11.16
N CYS A 555 -14.82 19.78 -10.44
CA CYS A 555 -14.59 19.80 -8.99
C CYS A 555 -15.63 20.68 -8.28
N VAL A 556 -16.02 20.31 -7.06
CA VAL A 556 -16.85 21.14 -6.18
C VAL A 556 -15.93 22.04 -5.34
N ALA A 557 -16.29 23.32 -5.18
CA ALA A 557 -15.53 24.25 -4.35
C ALA A 557 -15.52 23.82 -2.86
N GLY A 558 -14.40 24.05 -2.17
CA GLY A 558 -14.24 23.69 -0.75
C GLY A 558 -13.96 22.21 -0.49
N LYS A 559 -13.68 21.42 -1.53
CA LYS A 559 -13.15 20.05 -1.43
C LYS A 559 -11.62 20.05 -1.52
N GLU A 560 -10.99 19.09 -0.84
CA GLU A 560 -9.56 18.81 -0.96
C GLU A 560 -9.21 18.31 -2.37
N VAL A 561 -7.97 18.54 -2.80
CA VAL A 561 -7.45 18.12 -4.11
C VAL A 561 -6.10 17.46 -3.89
N ILE A 562 -5.95 16.24 -4.43
CA ILE A 562 -4.66 15.54 -4.44
C ILE A 562 -3.94 15.89 -5.74
N VAL A 563 -2.67 16.23 -5.65
CA VAL A 563 -1.81 16.63 -6.76
C VAL A 563 -0.69 15.62 -6.89
N MET A 564 -0.62 14.98 -8.06
CA MET A 564 0.47 14.12 -8.45
C MET A 564 1.35 14.81 -9.50
N THR A 565 2.66 14.78 -9.29
CA THR A 565 3.63 15.35 -10.23
C THR A 565 4.80 14.40 -10.42
N SER A 566 5.46 14.48 -11.57
CA SER A 566 6.82 13.96 -11.74
C SER A 566 7.68 15.11 -12.24
N THR A 567 8.75 15.44 -11.52
CA THR A 567 9.63 16.53 -11.94
C THR A 567 10.80 15.99 -12.75
N LEU A 568 11.03 16.66 -13.88
CA LEU A 568 12.37 16.96 -14.36
C LEU A 568 12.57 18.48 -14.16
N VAL A 569 12.50 18.92 -12.90
CA VAL A 569 12.80 20.32 -12.55
C VAL A 569 14.31 20.42 -12.45
N LYS A 570 14.94 20.89 -13.53
CA LYS A 570 16.32 21.35 -13.46
C LYS A 570 16.35 22.64 -12.63
N GLY A 571 16.87 22.55 -11.41
CA GLY A 571 17.34 23.73 -10.69
C GLY A 571 18.44 24.39 -11.51
N HIS A 572 18.24 25.66 -11.86
CA HIS A 572 19.28 26.46 -12.53
C HIS A 572 19.08 27.94 -12.22
N ASP A 573 19.06 28.26 -10.91
CA ASP A 573 19.15 29.65 -10.45
C ASP A 573 20.61 30.13 -10.51
N ASN A 574 21.07 30.36 -11.73
CA ASN A 574 22.32 31.07 -12.01
C ASN A 574 22.14 32.58 -11.75
N SER A 575 22.03 32.97 -10.48
CA SER A 575 22.04 34.38 -10.04
C SER A 575 23.12 34.68 -8.98
N ALA A 576 24.36 34.51 -9.41
CA ALA A 576 25.53 35.30 -8.98
C ALA A 576 25.77 35.52 -7.47
N SER A 577 26.46 34.57 -6.84
CA SER A 577 27.72 34.92 -6.16
C SER A 577 28.72 33.75 -6.20
N ARG A 578 29.99 34.03 -6.49
CA ARG A 578 31.08 33.04 -6.43
C ARG A 578 31.70 33.07 -5.04
N THR A 579 31.74 31.94 -4.37
CA THR A 579 32.82 31.57 -3.42
C THR A 579 33.21 30.13 -3.68
N GLU A 580 34.51 29.86 -3.62
CA GLU A 580 35.10 28.58 -4.00
C GLU A 580 34.96 27.57 -2.86
N ASP A 581 34.19 26.51 -3.09
CA ASP A 581 34.42 25.18 -2.52
C ASP A 581 33.86 24.13 -3.51
N ALA A 582 34.49 22.96 -3.57
CA ALA A 582 34.39 22.05 -4.72
C ALA A 582 33.40 20.88 -4.53
N ASP A 583 33.08 20.24 -5.66
CA ASP A 583 32.50 18.89 -5.79
C ASP A 583 31.07 18.67 -5.27
N LEU A 584 30.09 19.28 -5.96
CA LEU A 584 28.71 18.79 -6.03
C LEU A 584 28.29 18.62 -7.51
N GLU A 585 28.24 17.38 -7.99
CA GLU A 585 27.58 17.05 -9.26
C GLU A 585 26.05 17.09 -9.07
N GLU A 586 25.35 17.98 -9.78
CA GLU A 586 23.88 18.02 -9.79
C GLU A 586 23.30 16.86 -10.62
N PHE A 587 22.67 15.89 -9.96
CA PHE A 587 22.05 14.73 -10.62
C PHE A 587 20.61 15.04 -11.07
N PRO A 588 20.22 14.68 -12.31
CA PRO A 588 18.83 14.78 -12.77
C PRO A 588 17.99 13.59 -12.27
N GLU A 589 17.56 13.64 -11.00
CA GLU A 589 16.71 12.60 -10.40
C GLU A 589 15.28 12.62 -10.98
N ARG A 590 14.72 11.44 -11.30
CA ARG A 590 13.30 11.29 -11.64
C ARG A 590 12.48 11.18 -10.35
N GLN A 591 12.13 12.30 -9.73
CA GLN A 591 11.30 12.29 -8.52
C GLN A 591 9.79 12.31 -8.88
N LEU A 592 9.01 11.44 -8.23
CA LEU A 592 7.54 11.36 -8.30
C LEU A 592 6.95 11.80 -6.97
N TYR A 593 5.87 12.58 -7.02
CA TYR A 593 5.33 13.31 -5.88
C TYR A 593 3.82 13.08 -5.77
N ILE A 594 3.32 12.80 -4.56
CA ILE A 594 1.90 12.94 -4.20
C ILE A 594 1.81 13.93 -3.04
N THR A 595 1.13 15.06 -3.24
CA THR A 595 0.83 16.04 -2.18
C THR A 595 -0.63 16.46 -2.24
N THR A 596 -1.15 17.02 -1.15
CA THR A 596 -2.50 17.58 -1.07
C THR A 596 -2.46 19.10 -0.93
N ALA A 597 -3.04 19.80 -1.90
CA ALA A 597 -3.08 21.27 -1.88
C ALA A 597 -4.22 21.75 -0.96
N PRO A 598 -3.97 22.59 0.07
CA PRO A 598 -5.01 23.09 0.97
C PRO A 598 -5.87 24.18 0.29
N GLY A 599 -6.81 23.73 -0.54
CA GLY A 599 -7.82 24.56 -1.21
C GLY A 599 -9.00 24.97 -0.32
N ARG A 600 -8.77 25.52 0.88
CA ARG A 600 -9.85 26.22 1.61
C ARG A 600 -10.15 27.57 0.94
N LEU A 601 -10.94 27.52 -0.15
CA LEU A 601 -11.69 28.69 -0.61
C LEU A 601 -12.57 29.17 0.56
N ASN A 602 -12.27 30.36 1.08
CA ASN A 602 -12.84 30.81 2.35
C ASN A 602 -14.35 31.09 2.21
N PHE A 603 -15.17 30.33 2.93
CA PHE A 603 -16.63 30.38 2.88
C PHE A 603 -17.21 31.73 3.38
N GLU A 604 -16.44 32.52 4.12
CA GLU A 604 -16.87 33.81 4.69
C GLU A 604 -17.29 34.86 3.66
N GLN A 605 -16.91 34.72 2.38
CA GLN A 605 -17.40 35.60 1.30
C GLN A 605 -18.69 35.11 0.60
N LEU A 606 -19.20 33.91 0.91
CA LEU A 606 -20.35 33.32 0.18
C LEU A 606 -21.45 32.68 1.04
N GLY A 607 -21.31 32.63 2.38
CA GLY A 607 -22.45 32.51 3.30
C GLY A 607 -23.27 31.20 3.25
N LEU A 608 -22.62 30.05 3.04
CA LEU A 608 -23.28 28.72 3.06
C LEU A 608 -22.61 27.75 4.05
N ALA A 609 -23.44 26.96 4.74
CA ALA A 609 -23.03 26.08 5.84
C ALA A 609 -22.50 24.71 5.37
N GLN A 610 -21.61 24.11 6.16
CA GLN A 610 -21.01 22.80 5.87
C GLN A 610 -21.96 21.62 6.15
N PRO A 611 -21.93 20.54 5.35
CA PRO A 611 -22.59 19.27 5.67
C PRO A 611 -21.87 18.49 6.77
N SER A 612 -22.63 17.83 7.63
CA SER A 612 -22.15 17.04 8.78
C SER A 612 -21.29 15.83 8.41
N ARG A 613 -20.20 15.61 9.17
CA ARG A 613 -19.43 14.36 9.16
C ARG A 613 -20.30 13.19 9.67
N TYR A 614 -20.28 12.07 8.95
CA TYR A 614 -20.71 10.77 9.48
C TYR A 614 -19.50 10.08 10.11
N ALA A 615 -19.67 9.51 11.29
CA ALA A 615 -18.72 8.57 11.89
C ALA A 615 -19.50 7.58 12.77
N ASP A 616 -19.34 6.29 12.49
CA ASP A 616 -19.84 5.21 13.35
C ASP A 616 -18.69 4.22 13.51
N ARG A 617 -18.05 4.19 14.69
CA ARG A 617 -16.87 3.36 14.95
C ARG A 617 -17.31 1.88 14.96
N ARG A 618 -16.80 1.06 14.03
CA ARG A 618 -17.01 -0.41 14.06
C ARG A 618 -16.48 -0.96 15.39
N SER A 619 -17.36 -1.45 16.26
CA SER A 619 -16.94 -1.89 17.60
C SER A 619 -16.09 -3.18 17.53
N VAL A 620 -14.89 -3.15 18.14
CA VAL A 620 -13.92 -4.26 18.18
C VAL A 620 -14.35 -5.38 19.16
N GLY A 621 -15.66 -5.50 19.44
CA GLY A 621 -16.22 -6.40 20.46
C GLY A 621 -16.16 -7.91 20.12
N LYS A 622 -15.66 -8.27 18.94
CA LYS A 622 -15.42 -9.66 18.50
C LYS A 622 -14.06 -9.73 17.81
N THR A 623 -13.02 -10.07 18.56
CA THR A 623 -11.62 -10.00 18.11
C THR A 623 -11.29 -11.08 17.09
N LEU A 624 -11.10 -10.71 15.82
CA LEU A 624 -10.28 -11.50 14.88
C LEU A 624 -8.78 -11.27 15.17
N SER A 625 -7.96 -12.24 14.76
CA SER A 625 -6.53 -12.33 15.11
C SER A 625 -5.65 -11.79 13.98
N MET A 626 -4.75 -10.84 14.27
CA MET A 626 -3.73 -10.30 13.34
C MET A 626 -2.63 -11.30 12.90
N ARG A 627 -2.86 -12.62 13.00
CA ARG A 627 -1.84 -13.64 12.69
C ARG A 627 -1.85 -13.97 11.20
N ALA A 628 -0.96 -13.36 10.45
CA ALA A 628 -0.71 -13.65 9.04
C ALA A 628 0.78 -13.92 8.83
N VAL A 629 1.11 -15.14 8.37
CA VAL A 629 2.49 -15.61 8.22
C VAL A 629 2.63 -16.29 6.86
N ASP A 630 3.64 -15.89 6.10
CA ASP A 630 4.09 -16.57 4.87
C ASP A 630 5.46 -17.20 5.14
N ILE A 631 5.64 -18.47 4.76
CA ILE A 631 6.86 -19.24 5.02
C ILE A 631 7.26 -19.96 3.74
N ASN A 632 8.37 -19.54 3.14
CA ASN A 632 8.97 -20.21 2.00
C ASN A 632 10.25 -20.98 2.37
N LEU A 633 10.69 -21.84 1.45
CA LEU A 633 11.84 -22.73 1.63
C LEU A 633 13.20 -22.03 1.60
N ASP A 634 13.26 -20.78 1.13
CA ASP A 634 14.51 -20.03 0.96
C ASP A 634 14.78 -19.11 2.16
N MET A 635 13.73 -18.68 2.88
CA MET A 635 13.82 -18.12 4.24
C MET A 635 14.53 -19.07 5.23
N LEU A 636 14.53 -20.37 4.96
CA LEU A 636 15.24 -21.39 5.75
C LEU A 636 16.69 -21.63 5.29
N LYS A 637 17.13 -20.97 4.21
CA LYS A 637 18.44 -21.20 3.56
C LYS A 637 19.30 -19.93 3.46
N SER A 638 18.70 -18.75 3.34
CA SER A 638 19.45 -17.49 3.25
C SER A 638 19.78 -16.94 4.64
N PRO A 639 21.06 -16.59 4.93
CA PRO A 639 21.45 -15.84 6.12
C PRO A 639 21.32 -14.31 5.94
N GLU A 640 20.72 -13.84 4.83
CA GLU A 640 20.63 -12.41 4.51
C GLU A 640 19.83 -11.63 5.56
N ALA A 641 20.35 -10.43 5.90
CA ALA A 641 19.95 -9.70 7.09
C ALA A 641 18.57 -9.07 6.95
N VAL A 642 17.55 -9.77 7.45
CA VAL A 642 16.26 -9.17 7.79
C VAL A 642 16.50 -8.16 8.92
N VAL A 643 16.18 -6.89 8.67
CA VAL A 643 16.34 -5.84 9.67
C VAL A 643 15.25 -5.96 10.72
N ARG A 644 15.64 -5.98 12.00
CA ARG A 644 14.71 -6.13 13.13
C ARG A 644 13.84 -4.88 13.31
N LYS A 645 12.52 -5.07 13.42
CA LYS A 645 11.51 -4.00 13.54
C LYS A 645 10.90 -3.92 14.94
N THR A 646 10.66 -5.04 15.61
CA THR A 646 10.21 -5.10 17.00
C THR A 646 11.37 -4.75 17.94
N LYS A 647 11.06 -4.01 19.00
CA LYS A 647 12.02 -3.38 19.92
C LYS A 647 12.36 -4.27 21.12
N ILE A 648 13.61 -4.20 21.57
CA ILE A 648 14.08 -4.85 22.80
C ILE A 648 14.39 -3.76 23.83
N VAL A 649 13.62 -3.78 24.93
CA VAL A 649 13.87 -3.02 26.14
C VAL A 649 14.67 -3.90 27.11
N SER A 650 15.86 -3.46 27.49
CA SER A 650 16.66 -4.11 28.54
C SER A 650 16.44 -3.39 29.87
N THR A 651 16.24 -4.15 30.95
CA THR A 651 16.16 -3.57 32.29
C THR A 651 17.54 -3.58 32.95
N ILE A 652 17.89 -2.46 33.59
CA ILE A 652 19.07 -2.32 34.45
C ILE A 652 18.65 -1.90 35.86
N GLY A 653 19.34 -2.41 36.87
CA GLY A 653 19.06 -2.12 38.26
C GLY A 653 20.20 -2.54 39.20
N GLY A 654 20.36 -1.80 40.30
CA GLY A 654 21.40 -2.03 41.30
C GLY A 654 22.82 -1.62 40.87
N LEU A 655 23.72 -1.57 41.86
CA LEU A 655 25.13 -1.17 41.75
C LEU A 655 26.02 -2.14 40.94
N ALA A 656 25.46 -3.19 40.33
CA ALA A 656 26.21 -4.25 39.65
C ALA A 656 26.42 -4.00 38.14
N ASN A 657 25.92 -2.89 37.61
CA ASN A 657 26.02 -2.50 36.20
C ASN A 657 27.20 -1.55 35.97
N SER A 658 27.85 -1.65 34.81
CA SER A 658 28.93 -0.74 34.37
C SER A 658 28.60 -0.14 33.00
N VAL A 659 29.29 0.94 32.62
CA VAL A 659 29.14 1.55 31.28
C VAL A 659 29.48 0.52 30.19
N GLU A 660 30.49 -0.34 30.40
CA GLU A 660 30.82 -1.40 29.42
C GLU A 660 29.74 -2.48 29.32
N LYS A 661 29.09 -2.86 30.44
CA LYS A 661 27.97 -3.82 30.40
C LYS A 661 26.78 -3.25 29.63
N ILE A 662 26.40 -2.00 29.90
CA ILE A 662 25.30 -1.34 29.18
C ILE A 662 25.67 -1.20 27.69
N LYS A 663 26.90 -0.78 27.38
CA LYS A 663 27.43 -0.73 26.02
C LYS A 663 27.33 -2.08 25.29
N ALA A 664 27.71 -3.18 25.93
CA ALA A 664 27.60 -4.51 25.34
C ALA A 664 26.15 -4.92 25.02
N LEU A 665 25.17 -4.48 25.81
CA LEU A 665 23.74 -4.68 25.51
C LEU A 665 23.30 -3.83 24.31
N LEU A 666 23.72 -2.55 24.25
CA LEU A 666 23.44 -1.67 23.11
C LEU A 666 24.08 -2.18 21.80
N GLU A 667 25.28 -2.76 21.87
CA GLU A 667 25.96 -3.43 20.75
C GLU A 667 25.25 -4.73 20.33
N ALA A 668 24.77 -5.53 21.28
CA ALA A 668 23.94 -6.72 21.03
C ALA A 668 22.57 -6.41 20.41
N GLY A 669 22.11 -5.16 20.50
CA GLY A 669 20.88 -4.69 19.87
C GLY A 669 19.76 -4.35 20.84
N THR A 670 20.05 -3.90 22.05
CA THR A 670 19.05 -3.18 22.87
C THR A 670 18.67 -1.86 22.20
N ASP A 671 17.37 -1.61 22.02
CA ASP A 671 16.85 -0.35 21.46
C ASP A 671 16.57 0.71 22.53
N ALA A 672 16.30 0.24 23.76
CA ALA A 672 15.68 1.00 24.84
C ALA A 672 16.16 0.48 26.22
N VAL A 673 16.41 1.37 27.18
CA VAL A 673 16.92 1.00 28.51
C VAL A 673 15.95 1.39 29.62
N ARG A 674 15.43 0.40 30.35
CA ARG A 674 14.58 0.60 31.52
C ARG A 674 15.42 0.61 32.79
N VAL A 675 15.39 1.72 33.53
CA VAL A 675 16.01 1.83 34.85
C VAL A 675 15.00 1.49 35.93
N TYR A 676 15.36 0.57 36.82
CA TYR A 676 14.54 0.12 37.94
C TYR A 676 15.25 0.37 39.27
N PHE A 677 14.54 0.88 40.27
CA PHE A 677 15.09 1.21 41.59
C PHE A 677 14.34 0.58 42.76
N GLY A 678 15.11 0.19 43.76
CA GLY A 678 14.61 -0.24 45.08
C GLY A 678 14.38 0.93 46.02
N GLN A 679 13.98 0.63 47.26
CA GLN A 679 13.41 1.60 48.19
C GLN A 679 14.46 2.39 48.99
N GLY A 680 14.14 3.66 49.30
CA GLY A 680 14.87 4.51 50.26
C GLY A 680 15.62 5.70 49.63
N GLU A 681 16.05 6.66 50.45
CA GLU A 681 16.65 7.94 50.00
C GLU A 681 17.90 7.78 49.11
N LYS A 682 18.65 6.68 49.25
CA LYS A 682 19.80 6.37 48.39
C LYS A 682 19.40 6.02 46.95
N ALA A 683 18.14 5.68 46.68
CA ALA A 683 17.67 5.28 45.36
C ALA A 683 17.79 6.40 44.32
N ALA A 684 17.48 7.66 44.68
CA ALA A 684 17.56 8.79 43.75
C ALA A 684 19.00 9.06 43.27
N ALA A 685 20.00 8.88 44.13
CA ALA A 685 21.41 8.98 43.76
C ALA A 685 21.82 7.86 42.78
N THR A 686 21.47 6.61 43.09
CA THR A 686 21.72 5.45 42.22
C THR A 686 21.01 5.57 40.86
N CYS A 687 19.80 6.15 40.82
CA CYS A 687 19.10 6.45 39.57
C CYS A 687 19.85 7.46 38.70
N ARG A 688 20.29 8.60 39.27
CA ARG A 688 21.08 9.61 38.54
C ARG A 688 22.36 9.00 37.96
N GLU A 689 23.03 8.13 38.72
CA GLU A 689 24.21 7.38 38.28
C GLU A 689 23.88 6.44 37.11
N LEU A 690 22.92 5.52 37.26
CA LEU A 690 22.54 4.56 36.20
C LEU A 690 22.04 5.23 34.92
N ILE A 691 21.30 6.35 35.03
CA ILE A 691 20.85 7.14 33.87
C ILE A 691 22.05 7.82 33.20
N GLY A 692 23.00 8.37 33.98
CA GLY A 692 24.26 8.91 33.46
C GLY A 692 25.07 7.86 32.69
N MET A 693 25.21 6.66 33.27
CA MET A 693 25.92 5.53 32.65
C MET A 693 25.25 5.04 31.37
N ALA A 694 23.90 4.99 31.34
CA ALA A 694 23.15 4.64 30.14
C ALA A 694 23.33 5.67 29.02
N ARG A 695 23.29 6.97 29.35
CA ARG A 695 23.56 8.07 28.39
C ARG A 695 25.00 8.04 27.89
N GLU A 696 25.97 7.76 28.75
CA GLU A 696 27.36 7.64 28.36
C GLU A 696 27.59 6.45 27.42
N ALA A 697 27.07 5.27 27.76
CA ALA A 697 27.14 4.08 26.91
C ALA A 697 26.47 4.33 25.54
N ALA A 698 25.30 4.96 25.51
CA ALA A 698 24.59 5.34 24.29
C ALA A 698 25.44 6.27 23.40
N LYS A 699 26.06 7.29 24.00
CA LYS A 699 26.99 8.21 23.32
C LYS A 699 28.22 7.48 22.76
N GLN A 700 28.80 6.53 23.49
CA GLN A 700 29.94 5.74 23.03
C GLN A 700 29.61 4.79 21.86
N VAL A 701 28.36 4.38 21.70
CA VAL A 701 27.89 3.49 20.60
C VAL A 701 27.28 4.30 19.43
N GLY A 702 27.22 5.63 19.53
CA GLY A 702 26.59 6.47 18.49
C GLY A 702 25.08 6.24 18.34
N LYS A 703 24.41 5.79 19.41
CA LYS A 703 22.98 5.53 19.45
C LYS A 703 22.28 6.56 20.35
N ALA A 704 21.19 7.13 19.87
CA ALA A 704 20.19 7.75 20.74
C ALA A 704 19.33 6.62 21.29
N VAL A 705 19.29 6.45 22.61
CA VAL A 705 18.62 5.33 23.29
C VAL A 705 17.65 5.93 24.31
N PRO A 706 16.34 5.64 24.22
CA PRO A 706 15.37 6.14 25.18
C PRO A 706 15.55 5.46 26.54
N ILE A 707 15.35 6.23 27.60
CA ILE A 707 15.48 5.80 28.98
C ILE A 707 14.11 5.83 29.68
N TYR A 708 13.65 4.65 30.09
CA TYR A 708 12.39 4.41 30.77
C TYR A 708 12.63 4.40 32.26
N MET A 709 11.86 5.18 33.02
CA MET A 709 11.89 5.14 34.48
C MET A 709 10.65 4.40 34.99
N SER A 710 10.84 3.51 35.97
CA SER A 710 9.76 2.78 36.63
C SER A 710 10.00 2.69 38.13
N MET A 711 8.98 3.05 38.90
CA MET A 711 9.04 3.15 40.36
C MET A 711 8.47 1.90 41.03
N VAL A 712 9.05 1.47 42.16
CA VAL A 712 8.39 0.59 43.15
C VAL A 712 8.79 1.01 44.56
N ALA A 713 7.88 1.66 45.28
CA ALA A 713 8.05 2.01 46.68
C ALA A 713 7.55 0.91 47.64
N ALA A 714 8.03 0.91 48.88
CA ALA A 714 7.27 0.38 50.02
C ALA A 714 7.68 1.10 51.32
N ARG A 715 6.98 0.75 52.40
CA ARG A 715 7.06 1.39 53.70
C ARG A 715 8.44 1.29 54.36
N MET A 716 9.06 2.43 54.62
CA MET A 716 9.73 2.62 55.92
C MET A 716 8.66 2.93 56.99
N ARG A 717 8.85 2.44 58.22
CA ARG A 717 8.09 2.86 59.41
C ARG A 717 9.03 3.52 60.40
N SER A 718 8.86 4.82 60.63
CA SER A 718 9.69 5.61 61.55
C SER A 718 9.02 5.80 62.93
N SER A 719 8.99 4.75 63.74
CA SER A 719 8.69 4.72 65.19
C SER A 719 8.77 3.24 65.62
N TYR A 720 9.34 2.84 66.76
CA TYR A 720 9.26 3.39 68.12
C TYR A 720 10.51 3.03 68.94
N LEU A 721 11.02 3.95 69.78
CA LEU A 721 11.79 3.67 71.00
C LEU A 721 11.75 4.94 71.88
N LYS A 722 11.16 4.84 73.08
CA LYS A 722 11.14 5.85 74.15
C LYS A 722 11.06 5.13 75.49
N THR A 723 11.67 5.69 76.53
CA THR A 723 11.46 5.26 77.93
C THR A 723 10.36 6.09 78.60
N GLU A 724 9.94 5.70 79.80
CA GLU A 724 8.88 6.36 80.59
C GLU A 724 9.17 7.84 80.95
N GLY A 725 10.37 8.36 80.68
CA GLY A 725 10.72 9.79 80.82
C GLY A 725 10.62 10.62 79.51
N GLY A 726 10.43 9.99 78.35
CA GLY A 726 10.15 10.68 77.08
C GLY A 726 11.33 11.04 76.16
N GLU A 727 12.59 10.87 76.59
CA GLU A 727 13.78 11.09 75.74
C GLU A 727 14.16 9.88 74.85
N ARG A 728 14.90 10.17 73.76
CA ARG A 728 15.46 9.15 72.84
C ARG A 728 16.83 8.67 73.35
N ILE A 729 16.99 7.37 73.58
CA ILE A 729 18.30 6.75 73.84
C ILE A 729 19.11 6.71 72.53
N LYS A 730 20.39 7.07 72.58
CA LYS A 730 21.34 6.96 71.45
C LYS A 730 22.52 6.01 71.68
N SER A 731 22.80 5.63 72.92
CA SER A 731 23.86 4.66 73.28
C SER A 731 23.66 4.15 74.70
N VAL A 732 24.15 2.95 75.00
CA VAL A 732 24.25 2.41 76.37
C VAL A 732 25.67 1.91 76.58
N ASP A 733 26.40 2.51 77.53
CA ASP A 733 27.71 2.02 77.97
C ASP A 733 27.49 0.99 79.09
N LEU A 734 27.90 -0.26 78.85
CA LEU A 734 27.74 -1.36 79.81
C LEU A 734 28.89 -1.39 80.83
N LYS A 735 28.56 -1.74 82.08
CA LYS A 735 29.54 -2.06 83.13
C LYS A 735 29.53 -3.56 83.42
N GLU A 736 30.64 -4.02 83.98
CA GLU A 736 30.89 -5.43 84.31
C GLU A 736 29.78 -5.99 85.23
N GLY A 737 28.98 -6.94 84.71
CA GLY A 737 27.95 -7.66 85.46
C GLY A 737 26.50 -7.14 85.36
N GLU A 738 26.17 -6.16 84.52
CA GLU A 738 24.77 -5.70 84.32
C GLU A 738 24.05 -6.42 83.16
N GLU A 739 22.89 -7.02 83.42
CA GLU A 739 21.95 -7.51 82.39
C GLU A 739 21.01 -6.39 81.89
N VAL A 740 20.82 -6.29 80.58
CA VAL A 740 19.85 -5.35 79.97
C VAL A 740 18.60 -6.09 79.52
N ILE A 741 17.46 -5.80 80.17
CA ILE A 741 16.15 -6.37 79.83
C ILE A 741 15.31 -5.33 79.07
N VAL A 742 15.02 -5.58 77.79
CA VAL A 742 14.11 -4.75 76.99
C VAL A 742 12.70 -5.33 77.02
N ARG A 743 11.75 -4.63 77.67
CA ARG A 743 10.32 -4.99 77.66
C ARG A 743 9.56 -4.13 76.65
N LEU A 744 8.77 -4.78 75.80
CA LEU A 744 7.67 -4.16 75.06
C LEU A 744 6.38 -4.41 75.82
N VAL A 745 5.63 -3.35 76.15
CA VAL A 745 4.37 -3.45 76.91
C VAL A 745 3.24 -2.81 76.10
N ASP A 746 2.20 -3.59 75.82
CA ASP A 746 0.93 -3.13 75.27
C ASP A 746 -0.02 -2.83 76.45
N GLN A 747 -0.31 -1.55 76.70
CA GLN A 747 -1.15 -1.12 77.83
C GLN A 747 -2.66 -1.10 77.53
N ASP A 748 -3.09 -1.16 76.25
CA ASP A 748 -4.48 -0.87 75.87
C ASP A 748 -5.42 -2.09 75.91
N ARG A 749 -4.92 -3.28 76.28
CA ARG A 749 -5.69 -4.55 76.23
C ARG A 749 -6.25 -5.07 77.56
N LEU A 750 -6.28 -4.27 78.63
CA LEU A 750 -6.71 -4.71 79.98
C LEU A 750 -8.02 -4.12 80.51
N ALA A 751 -8.72 -3.26 79.76
CA ALA A 751 -9.86 -2.49 80.31
C ALA A 751 -11.27 -3.08 80.06
N HIS A 752 -11.47 -3.98 79.09
CA HIS A 752 -12.81 -4.35 78.61
C HIS A 752 -13.04 -5.86 78.41
N MET A 753 -13.31 -6.59 79.49
CA MET A 753 -14.12 -7.82 79.45
C MET A 753 -15.04 -7.89 80.67
N GLY A 754 -16.36 -7.88 80.43
CA GLY A 754 -17.39 -8.03 81.45
C GLY A 754 -17.69 -9.50 81.77
N PRO A 755 -18.43 -9.78 82.86
CA PRO A 755 -18.76 -11.13 83.26
C PRO A 755 -19.96 -11.67 82.46
N ASP A 756 -19.72 -12.72 81.66
CA ASP A 756 -20.57 -13.90 81.47
C ASP A 756 -20.22 -14.61 80.15
N GLY A 757 -20.15 -15.95 80.15
CA GLY A 757 -20.05 -16.74 78.91
C GLY A 757 -18.75 -17.52 78.65
N PHE A 758 -18.03 -17.97 79.68
CA PHE A 758 -17.00 -19.01 79.49
C PHE A 758 -17.64 -20.33 79.04
N GLY A 759 -17.21 -20.86 77.89
CA GLY A 759 -17.63 -22.15 77.36
C GLY A 759 -16.44 -22.92 76.79
N GLY A 760 -15.49 -23.30 77.65
CA GLY A 760 -14.28 -24.03 77.26
C GLY A 760 -14.30 -25.50 77.70
N THR A 761 -13.57 -26.35 76.98
CA THR A 761 -13.11 -27.67 77.44
C THR A 761 -11.61 -27.83 77.17
N THR A 762 -10.95 -28.65 77.98
CA THR A 762 -9.52 -28.51 78.34
C THR A 762 -8.62 -29.63 77.84
N GLY A 763 -7.32 -29.33 77.69
CA GLY A 763 -6.22 -30.27 77.41
C GLY A 763 -4.91 -29.84 78.09
N PRO A 764 -3.94 -30.75 78.31
CA PRO A 764 -3.28 -30.80 79.61
C PRO A 764 -1.80 -30.33 79.61
N ASN A 765 -1.58 -29.02 79.73
CA ASN A 765 -0.35 -28.40 80.30
C ASN A 765 -0.60 -26.90 80.52
N GLY A 766 -1.62 -26.58 81.34
CA GLY A 766 -2.17 -25.24 81.47
C GLY A 766 -1.12 -24.16 81.76
N THR A 767 -0.88 -23.28 80.77
CA THR A 767 -0.03 -22.10 80.91
C THR A 767 -0.68 -20.93 80.17
N THR A 768 -0.87 -19.81 80.86
CA THR A 768 -1.44 -18.58 80.32
C THR A 768 -0.33 -17.58 80.05
N LEU A 769 -0.37 -16.91 78.88
CA LEU A 769 0.39 -15.72 78.45
C LEU A 769 1.86 -15.54 78.87
N GLY A 770 2.74 -15.43 77.87
CA GLY A 770 4.04 -14.76 78.02
C GLY A 770 5.10 -15.22 77.01
N VAL A 771 5.13 -14.63 75.81
CA VAL A 771 6.29 -14.77 74.91
C VAL A 771 7.23 -13.60 75.19
N SER A 772 8.20 -13.83 76.08
CA SER A 772 9.40 -12.98 76.19
C SER A 772 10.43 -13.48 75.19
N TYR A 773 10.99 -12.60 74.37
CA TYR A 773 12.15 -12.94 73.54
C TYR A 773 13.40 -12.92 74.42
N PHE A 774 14.05 -14.08 74.57
CA PHE A 774 15.39 -14.17 75.12
C PHE A 774 16.41 -14.25 73.98
N VAL A 775 17.38 -13.34 73.95
CA VAL A 775 18.58 -13.45 73.12
C VAL A 775 19.75 -13.69 74.07
N ASN A 776 20.34 -14.88 74.01
CA ASN A 776 21.47 -15.24 74.86
C ASN A 776 22.77 -14.92 74.10
N MET A 777 23.47 -13.86 74.50
CA MET A 777 24.74 -13.44 73.91
C MET A 777 25.92 -14.09 74.67
N PRO A 778 27.02 -14.49 74.00
CA PRO A 778 28.26 -14.86 74.68
C PRO A 778 28.88 -13.66 75.42
N GLU A 779 29.70 -13.93 76.43
CA GLU A 779 30.37 -12.91 77.25
C GLU A 779 31.13 -11.88 76.39
N LEU A 780 30.75 -10.60 76.51
CA LEU A 780 31.38 -9.48 75.82
C LEU A 780 32.66 -9.06 76.55
N LEU A 781 33.73 -8.79 75.80
CA LEU A 781 35.00 -8.34 76.37
C LEU A 781 34.98 -6.83 76.71
N PRO A 782 35.78 -6.37 77.69
CA PRO A 782 35.74 -4.98 78.16
C PRO A 782 36.05 -3.96 77.05
N GLY A 783 35.21 -2.93 76.91
CA GLY A 783 35.43 -1.80 76.01
C GLY A 783 34.59 -1.80 74.71
N GLN A 784 33.73 -2.80 74.49
CA GLN A 784 32.81 -2.82 73.35
C GLN A 784 31.57 -1.93 73.59
N LYS A 785 31.06 -1.32 72.51
CA LYS A 785 29.84 -0.49 72.52
C LYS A 785 28.72 -1.14 71.72
N ILE A 786 27.50 -1.01 72.23
CA ILE A 786 26.28 -1.36 71.49
C ILE A 786 25.69 -0.07 70.92
N LEU A 787 25.62 0.01 69.60
CA LEU A 787 24.94 1.08 68.87
C LEU A 787 23.56 0.58 68.42
N ILE A 788 22.54 1.35 68.74
CA ILE A 788 21.17 1.13 68.30
C ILE A 788 20.81 2.32 67.40
N ASP A 789 20.78 2.09 66.10
CA ASP A 789 20.43 3.10 65.10
C ASP A 789 19.50 2.49 64.05
N ASP A 790 18.47 3.23 63.66
CA ASP A 790 17.39 2.85 62.72
C ASP A 790 16.99 1.36 62.66
N GLY A 791 16.74 0.77 63.83
CA GLY A 791 16.18 -0.58 63.95
C GLY A 791 17.18 -1.74 63.80
N CYS A 792 18.48 -1.46 63.65
CA CYS A 792 19.54 -2.45 63.73
C CYS A 792 20.29 -2.35 65.06
N ILE A 793 20.66 -3.50 65.62
CA ILE A 793 21.62 -3.61 66.73
C ILE A 793 22.99 -3.88 66.10
N THR A 794 23.91 -2.92 66.25
CA THR A 794 25.26 -3.03 65.68
C THR A 794 26.29 -3.10 66.79
N LEU A 795 27.11 -4.15 66.76
CA LEU A 795 28.29 -4.32 67.62
C LEU A 795 29.52 -3.86 66.84
N GLU A 796 30.18 -2.81 67.31
CA GLU A 796 31.43 -2.32 66.70
C GLU A 796 32.62 -3.11 67.28
N VAL A 797 33.30 -3.88 66.44
CA VAL A 797 34.47 -4.68 66.80
C VAL A 797 35.66 -4.21 65.97
N GLN A 798 36.74 -3.77 66.62
CA GLN A 798 37.98 -3.37 65.94
C GLN A 798 38.99 -4.52 65.91
N GLY A 799 39.27 -5.04 64.71
CA GLY A 799 40.29 -6.04 64.45
C GLY A 799 40.10 -6.67 63.06
N GLU A 800 41.19 -7.07 62.40
CA GLU A 800 41.13 -7.80 61.13
C GLU A 800 40.46 -9.17 61.31
N MET A 801 39.52 -9.53 60.44
CA MET A 801 39.00 -10.89 60.34
C MET A 801 39.01 -11.37 58.89
N ASP A 802 39.46 -12.62 58.73
CA ASP A 802 39.77 -13.26 57.45
C ASP A 802 38.58 -14.07 56.89
N VAL A 803 38.74 -14.58 55.67
CA VAL A 803 37.73 -15.19 54.78
C VAL A 803 36.58 -16.00 55.45
N GLY A 804 35.34 -15.51 55.24
CA GLY A 804 34.20 -16.29 54.73
C GLY A 804 33.37 -17.19 55.68
N THR A 805 32.13 -16.75 55.99
CA THR A 805 30.93 -17.60 56.17
C THR A 805 29.67 -16.72 56.12
N VAL A 806 28.59 -17.22 55.51
CA VAL A 806 27.26 -16.58 55.48
C VAL A 806 26.34 -17.24 56.53
N LEU A 807 25.51 -16.47 57.23
CA LEU A 807 24.34 -17.02 57.92
C LEU A 807 23.08 -16.17 57.68
N CYS A 808 22.18 -16.68 56.83
CA CYS A 808 20.80 -16.21 56.72
C CYS A 808 19.89 -17.07 57.61
N ILE A 809 18.84 -16.46 58.19
CA ILE A 809 17.69 -17.20 58.73
C ILE A 809 16.39 -16.55 58.22
N CYS A 810 15.58 -17.35 57.53
CA CYS A 810 14.22 -17.01 57.12
C CYS A 810 13.18 -17.71 58.03
N THR A 811 11.96 -17.16 58.08
CA THR A 811 10.71 -17.88 58.37
C THR A 811 9.62 -17.30 57.45
N ALA A 812 9.02 -17.99 56.47
CA ALA A 812 8.14 -19.18 56.54
C ALA A 812 6.84 -18.89 57.34
N ASN A 813 5.59 -18.92 56.83
CA ASN A 813 4.93 -19.37 55.58
C ASN A 813 3.72 -18.43 55.27
N GLY A 814 2.92 -18.50 54.19
CA GLY A 814 2.89 -19.32 52.95
C GLY A 814 1.47 -19.43 52.34
N THR A 815 1.36 -19.69 51.02
CA THR A 815 0.13 -19.95 50.21
C THR A 815 -1.04 -18.93 50.17
N LEU A 816 -1.27 -18.39 48.97
CA LEU A 816 -2.54 -17.98 48.29
C LEU A 816 -3.85 -17.76 49.11
N SER A 817 -4.40 -16.54 49.11
CA SER A 817 -5.82 -16.21 48.80
C SER A 817 -6.12 -14.70 48.91
N GLU A 818 -6.98 -14.16 48.04
CA GLU A 818 -7.54 -12.80 48.14
C GLU A 818 -8.82 -12.76 49.00
N TYR A 819 -9.08 -11.66 49.73
CA TYR A 819 -10.44 -11.17 50.09
C TYR A 819 -10.39 -9.70 50.59
N GLY A 820 -11.37 -8.87 50.21
CA GLY A 820 -11.59 -7.50 50.77
C GLY A 820 -12.26 -7.50 52.16
N SER A 821 -12.57 -6.38 52.84
CA SER A 821 -12.94 -5.03 52.37
C SER A 821 -12.67 -3.90 53.43
N VAL A 822 -13.25 -2.70 53.26
CA VAL A 822 -12.74 -1.37 53.69
C VAL A 822 -13.55 -0.70 54.83
N ILE A 823 -13.12 0.51 55.24
CA ILE A 823 -13.84 1.62 55.95
C ILE A 823 -13.65 1.68 57.49
N ILE A 824 -13.74 2.86 58.15
CA ILE A 824 -12.67 3.88 58.38
C ILE A 824 -12.58 4.13 59.93
N PRO A 825 -11.57 4.80 60.56
CA PRO A 825 -10.79 5.99 60.15
C PRO A 825 -9.25 5.77 60.11
N GLY A 826 -8.43 6.58 59.42
CA GLY A 826 -8.71 7.51 58.31
C GLY A 826 -8.06 6.94 57.04
N VAL A 827 -8.87 6.69 56.00
CA VAL A 827 -8.57 5.84 54.84
C VAL A 827 -9.54 6.27 53.73
N LEU A 828 -9.18 6.03 52.47
CA LEU A 828 -10.08 5.33 51.56
C LEU A 828 -9.27 4.57 50.49
N SER A 829 -9.84 3.45 50.07
CA SER A 829 -9.58 2.78 48.78
C SER A 829 -9.94 3.71 47.61
N ALA A 830 -9.42 3.55 46.40
CA ALA A 830 -8.30 2.74 45.92
C ALA A 830 -7.90 3.33 44.55
N GLN A 831 -6.77 4.04 44.52
CA GLN A 831 -6.23 4.76 43.36
C GLN A 831 -4.85 5.32 43.73
N SER A 832 -4.13 5.89 42.76
CA SER A 832 -2.93 6.73 42.93
C SER A 832 -1.61 6.09 43.42
N GLU A 833 -0.76 5.73 42.47
CA GLU A 833 0.70 5.96 42.59
C GLU A 833 1.04 7.47 42.53
N LEU A 834 0.07 8.30 42.14
CA LEU A 834 0.19 9.73 41.84
C LEU A 834 0.67 10.59 43.00
N HIS A 835 0.29 10.28 44.24
CA HIS A 835 0.80 11.02 45.39
C HIS A 835 2.30 10.76 45.62
N GLN A 836 2.81 9.58 45.20
CA GLN A 836 4.25 9.28 45.20
C GLN A 836 4.96 9.90 43.99
N LEU A 837 4.26 10.06 42.85
CA LEU A 837 4.77 10.85 41.74
C LEU A 837 5.04 12.29 42.19
N GLN A 838 4.10 12.93 42.91
CA GLN A 838 4.28 14.27 43.49
C GLN A 838 5.51 14.37 44.41
N GLU A 839 5.78 13.37 45.25
CA GLU A 839 6.98 13.34 46.11
C GLU A 839 8.29 13.14 45.32
N THR A 840 8.24 12.50 44.15
CA THR A 840 9.42 12.13 43.35
C THR A 840 9.70 13.03 42.14
N VAL A 841 8.79 13.96 41.80
CA VAL A 841 8.93 14.97 40.74
C VAL A 841 10.31 15.62 40.70
N GLY A 842 10.88 16.02 41.84
CA GLY A 842 12.20 16.65 41.88
C GLY A 842 13.32 15.77 41.30
N THR A 843 13.23 14.45 41.49
CA THR A 843 14.18 13.50 40.89
C THR A 843 13.94 13.37 39.38
N LEU A 844 12.69 13.42 38.91
CA LEU A 844 12.36 13.40 37.48
C LEU A 844 12.89 14.66 36.75
N VAL A 845 12.70 15.85 37.33
CA VAL A 845 13.21 17.12 36.77
C VAL A 845 14.74 17.13 36.66
N GLU A 846 15.45 16.58 37.65
CA GLU A 846 16.92 16.46 37.63
C GLU A 846 17.44 15.39 36.66
N THR A 847 16.83 14.20 36.66
CA THR A 847 17.26 13.08 35.82
C THR A 847 16.86 13.25 34.35
N ARG A 848 15.78 14.00 34.09
CA ARG A 848 15.16 14.21 32.77
C ARG A 848 14.94 12.90 31.99
N PRO A 849 14.24 11.89 32.53
CA PRO A 849 13.94 10.69 31.75
C PRO A 849 12.96 11.04 30.63
N GLU A 850 12.96 10.31 29.53
CA GLU A 850 12.07 10.64 28.42
C GLU A 850 10.69 9.95 28.54
N LEU A 851 10.60 8.85 29.29
CA LEU A 851 9.43 7.96 29.31
C LEU A 851 9.13 7.47 30.75
N LEU A 852 7.86 7.58 31.17
CA LEU A 852 7.40 7.25 32.52
C LEU A 852 6.51 6.00 32.52
N GLU A 853 6.95 4.89 33.12
CA GLU A 853 6.11 3.69 33.28
C GLU A 853 5.46 3.64 34.67
N LEU A 854 4.13 3.73 34.68
CA LEU A 854 3.28 3.67 35.88
C LEU A 854 2.18 2.60 35.72
N PRO A 855 2.02 1.68 36.70
CA PRO A 855 0.75 1.01 36.95
C PRO A 855 -0.47 1.94 36.91
N VAL A 856 -1.48 1.53 36.14
CA VAL A 856 -2.75 2.27 36.04
C VAL A 856 -3.94 1.32 36.13
N HIS A 857 -4.99 1.76 36.81
CA HIS A 857 -6.25 1.04 36.95
C HIS A 857 -7.37 1.72 36.15
N HIS A 858 -7.28 3.04 35.95
CA HIS A 858 -8.27 3.88 35.28
C HIS A 858 -7.62 4.94 34.38
N ALA A 859 -8.39 5.56 33.50
CA ALA A 859 -7.94 6.68 32.66
C ALA A 859 -7.61 7.94 33.48
N GLU A 860 -8.30 8.17 34.61
CA GLU A 860 -7.99 9.26 35.53
C GLU A 860 -6.57 9.12 36.13
N ASP A 861 -6.02 7.90 36.26
CA ASP A 861 -4.66 7.72 36.75
C ASP A 861 -3.63 8.33 35.76
N VAL A 862 -3.88 8.22 34.45
CA VAL A 862 -3.04 8.80 33.41
C VAL A 862 -3.16 10.32 33.37
N ASN A 863 -4.40 10.84 33.44
CA ASN A 863 -4.64 12.28 33.38
C ASN A 863 -4.01 13.01 34.57
N GLN A 864 -4.21 12.51 35.79
CA GLN A 864 -3.58 13.10 36.98
C GLN A 864 -2.04 13.02 36.92
N ALA A 865 -1.46 11.99 36.30
CA ALA A 865 0.00 11.91 36.13
C ALA A 865 0.50 12.98 35.16
N ARG A 866 -0.27 13.26 34.11
CA ARG A 866 0.00 14.33 33.16
C ARG A 866 -0.06 15.70 33.84
N ASP A 867 -1.11 15.97 34.62
CA ASP A 867 -1.25 17.21 35.40
C ASP A 867 -0.02 17.46 36.31
N ILE A 868 0.42 16.43 37.05
CA ILE A 868 1.60 16.51 37.95
C ILE A 868 2.91 16.76 37.17
N LEU A 869 3.05 16.20 35.97
CA LEU A 869 4.21 16.43 35.11
C LEU A 869 4.19 17.82 34.46
N GLU A 870 3.02 18.33 34.09
CA GLU A 870 2.86 19.69 33.56
C GLU A 870 3.19 20.74 34.64
N ASP A 871 2.67 20.59 35.86
CA ASP A 871 3.03 21.42 37.03
C ASP A 871 4.54 21.38 37.35
N ALA A 872 5.22 20.27 37.01
CA ALA A 872 6.65 20.08 37.20
C ALA A 872 7.55 20.67 36.09
N GLY A 873 6.98 21.11 34.96
CA GLY A 873 7.75 21.44 33.76
C GLY A 873 8.36 20.23 33.04
N CYS A 874 7.71 19.06 33.16
CA CYS A 874 8.02 17.79 32.51
C CYS A 874 6.93 17.38 31.48
N ASP A 875 6.23 18.36 30.92
CA ASP A 875 5.16 18.26 29.90
C ASP A 875 5.52 17.42 28.66
N SER A 876 6.80 17.31 28.33
CA SER A 876 7.33 16.55 27.20
C SER A 876 7.57 15.04 27.47
N MET A 877 7.30 14.56 28.68
CA MET A 877 7.47 13.16 29.08
C MET A 877 6.26 12.30 28.69
N LEU A 878 6.48 11.14 28.04
CA LEU A 878 5.37 10.26 27.63
C LEU A 878 4.99 9.27 28.73
N ILE A 879 3.69 9.07 28.92
CA ILE A 879 3.14 8.17 29.94
C ILE A 879 2.89 6.78 29.34
N VAL A 880 3.63 5.79 29.85
CA VAL A 880 3.53 4.38 29.50
C VAL A 880 2.66 3.67 30.55
N ALA A 881 1.39 3.48 30.23
CA ALA A 881 0.42 2.82 31.09
C ALA A 881 0.71 1.33 31.24
N LYS A 882 0.99 0.88 32.46
CA LYS A 882 1.34 -0.52 32.73
C LYS A 882 0.13 -1.29 33.26
N ILE A 883 -0.54 -2.02 32.37
CA ILE A 883 -1.68 -2.87 32.71
C ILE A 883 -1.14 -4.17 33.32
N GLN A 884 -1.40 -4.37 34.61
CA GLN A 884 -0.88 -5.49 35.40
C GLN A 884 -1.93 -6.25 36.22
N ASP A 885 -3.15 -5.73 36.32
CA ASP A 885 -4.24 -6.25 37.16
C ASP A 885 -5.58 -6.36 36.40
N ALA A 886 -6.56 -7.02 37.01
CA ALA A 886 -7.89 -7.25 36.45
C ALA A 886 -8.75 -5.97 36.30
N THR A 887 -8.41 -4.87 36.96
CA THR A 887 -9.14 -3.59 36.86
C THR A 887 -8.65 -2.76 35.68
N GLY A 888 -7.33 -2.59 35.54
CA GLY A 888 -6.74 -1.98 34.34
C GLY A 888 -7.10 -2.75 33.06
N LEU A 889 -7.27 -4.07 33.12
CA LEU A 889 -7.77 -4.85 31.97
C LEU A 889 -9.25 -4.56 31.63
N ARG A 890 -10.10 -4.25 32.62
CA ARG A 890 -11.52 -3.88 32.38
C ARG A 890 -11.66 -2.49 31.79
N ASN A 891 -10.84 -1.55 32.25
CA ASN A 891 -10.86 -0.15 31.82
C ASN A 891 -9.89 0.13 30.66
N ALA A 892 -9.41 -0.93 29.99
CA ALA A 892 -8.35 -0.87 29.01
C ALA A 892 -8.65 0.05 27.82
N ASP A 893 -9.92 0.20 27.41
CA ASP A 893 -10.30 1.12 26.33
C ASP A 893 -10.05 2.58 26.72
N GLU A 894 -10.48 2.97 27.93
CA GLU A 894 -10.32 4.34 28.46
C GLU A 894 -8.84 4.66 28.74
N ILE A 895 -8.08 3.66 29.22
CA ILE A 895 -6.62 3.76 29.43
C ILE A 895 -5.88 3.90 28.08
N LEU A 896 -6.28 3.15 27.05
CA LEU A 896 -5.65 3.22 25.72
C LEU A 896 -5.95 4.54 25.00
N ASP A 897 -7.14 5.12 25.19
CA ASP A 897 -7.48 6.43 24.64
C ASP A 897 -6.65 7.56 25.31
N THR A 898 -6.25 7.42 26.58
CA THR A 898 -5.53 8.46 27.36
C THR A 898 -4.00 8.32 27.44
N ALA A 899 -3.47 7.10 27.51
CA ALA A 899 -2.03 6.83 27.63
C ALA A 899 -1.27 7.04 26.32
N ASP A 900 0.03 7.33 26.39
CA ASP A 900 0.87 7.50 25.19
C ASP A 900 1.34 6.16 24.62
N ALA A 901 1.59 5.18 25.50
CA ALA A 901 1.92 3.78 25.19
C ALA A 901 1.41 2.83 26.29
N VAL A 902 1.39 1.52 26.05
CA VAL A 902 0.97 0.51 27.03
C VAL A 902 2.00 -0.62 27.21
N VAL A 903 2.26 -0.98 28.46
CA VAL A 903 2.99 -2.20 28.86
C VAL A 903 2.01 -3.24 29.38
N VAL A 904 1.98 -4.43 28.77
CA VAL A 904 1.21 -5.58 29.28
C VAL A 904 2.12 -6.41 30.17
N ALA A 905 1.92 -6.32 31.49
CA ALA A 905 2.72 -7.05 32.48
C ALA A 905 2.23 -8.49 32.64
N ARG A 906 2.35 -9.29 31.58
CA ARG A 906 1.69 -10.60 31.40
C ARG A 906 1.78 -11.53 32.62
N GLY A 907 2.97 -11.69 33.18
CA GLY A 907 3.18 -12.58 34.33
C GLY A 907 2.68 -12.03 35.67
N VAL A 908 2.35 -10.73 35.79
CA VAL A 908 1.61 -10.19 36.96
C VAL A 908 0.11 -10.46 36.75
N LEU A 909 -0.40 -10.12 35.57
CA LEU A 909 -1.80 -10.34 35.20
C LEU A 909 -2.22 -11.81 35.37
N GLY A 910 -1.35 -12.76 35.02
CA GLY A 910 -1.58 -14.20 35.22
C GLY A 910 -1.54 -14.71 36.67
N LEU A 911 -1.34 -13.83 37.65
CA LEU A 911 -1.58 -14.13 39.07
C LEU A 911 -3.00 -13.74 39.51
N GLU A 912 -3.66 -12.84 38.80
CA GLU A 912 -5.00 -12.32 39.13
C GLU A 912 -6.12 -12.88 38.23
N ILE A 913 -5.83 -13.20 36.96
CA ILE A 913 -6.81 -13.78 36.03
C ILE A 913 -6.45 -15.22 35.67
N ASN A 914 -7.46 -16.03 35.34
CA ASN A 914 -7.26 -17.43 34.93
C ASN A 914 -6.12 -17.54 33.89
N PRO A 915 -5.13 -18.44 34.07
CA PRO A 915 -3.99 -18.57 33.14
C PRO A 915 -4.39 -18.75 31.67
N GLU A 916 -5.50 -19.45 31.41
CA GLU A 916 -6.10 -19.65 30.08
C GLU A 916 -6.56 -18.34 29.38
N LYS A 917 -6.83 -17.28 30.16
CA LYS A 917 -7.31 -15.96 29.66
C LYS A 917 -6.17 -14.96 29.48
N VAL A 918 -4.99 -15.20 30.04
CA VAL A 918 -3.85 -14.27 29.98
C VAL A 918 -3.42 -13.99 28.53
N MET A 919 -3.33 -15.04 27.70
CA MET A 919 -2.99 -14.91 26.28
C MET A 919 -4.08 -14.17 25.49
N LEU A 920 -5.36 -14.38 25.85
CA LEU A 920 -6.48 -13.67 25.24
C LEU A 920 -6.47 -12.18 25.63
N ALA A 921 -6.21 -11.87 26.89
CA ALA A 921 -6.10 -10.50 27.40
C ALA A 921 -4.96 -9.73 26.72
N GLN A 922 -3.75 -10.31 26.66
CA GLN A 922 -2.63 -9.77 25.89
C GLN A 922 -3.07 -9.43 24.46
N LYS A 923 -3.66 -10.40 23.76
CA LYS A 923 -4.05 -10.24 22.36
C LYS A 923 -5.08 -9.14 22.13
N VAL A 924 -6.09 -9.04 23.01
CA VAL A 924 -7.08 -7.96 22.95
C VAL A 924 -6.43 -6.59 23.14
N LEU A 925 -5.52 -6.45 24.12
CA LEU A 925 -4.79 -5.21 24.37
C LEU A 925 -3.90 -4.83 23.18
N THR A 926 -3.11 -5.77 22.66
CA THR A 926 -2.23 -5.55 21.51
C THR A 926 -3.01 -5.14 20.26
N THR A 927 -4.11 -5.83 19.93
CA THR A 927 -4.96 -5.48 18.79
C THR A 927 -5.55 -4.07 18.93
N LYS A 928 -6.08 -3.71 20.12
CA LYS A 928 -6.67 -2.38 20.36
C LYS A 928 -5.63 -1.27 20.29
N ALA A 929 -4.47 -1.45 20.91
CA ALA A 929 -3.36 -0.51 20.85
C ALA A 929 -2.90 -0.26 19.41
N ASN A 930 -2.79 -1.31 18.60
CA ASN A 930 -2.43 -1.23 17.18
C ASN A 930 -3.44 -0.41 16.35
N VAL A 931 -4.74 -0.65 16.53
CA VAL A 931 -5.78 0.13 15.84
C VAL A 931 -5.74 1.61 16.24
N LEU A 932 -5.42 1.92 17.50
CA LEU A 932 -5.26 3.27 18.03
C LEU A 932 -3.88 3.91 17.74
N GLY A 933 -2.93 3.18 17.12
CA GLY A 933 -1.58 3.66 16.86
C GLY A 933 -0.72 3.89 18.12
N LYS A 934 -1.08 3.25 19.23
CA LYS A 934 -0.36 3.33 20.52
C LYS A 934 0.70 2.22 20.59
N PRO A 935 1.96 2.51 20.96
CA PRO A 935 2.98 1.47 21.10
C PRO A 935 2.58 0.49 22.21
N VAL A 936 2.68 -0.82 21.93
CA VAL A 936 2.36 -1.88 22.90
C VAL A 936 3.56 -2.80 23.14
N ILE A 937 3.93 -2.90 24.41
CA ILE A 937 5.13 -3.60 24.87
C ILE A 937 4.71 -4.77 25.77
N ILE A 938 5.24 -5.98 25.51
CA ILE A 938 4.95 -7.15 26.35
C ILE A 938 6.11 -7.39 27.33
N ALA A 939 5.78 -7.68 28.59
CA ALA A 939 6.77 -7.81 29.66
C ALA A 939 6.64 -9.11 30.47
N ARG A 940 7.81 -9.56 30.97
CA ARG A 940 8.06 -10.58 32.02
C ARG A 940 8.32 -12.01 31.51
N GLN A 941 9.47 -12.57 31.93
CA GLN A 941 9.94 -13.97 31.75
C GLN A 941 10.25 -14.43 30.31
N HIS A 942 10.61 -13.52 29.41
CA HIS A 942 11.15 -13.91 28.11
C HIS A 942 12.63 -14.33 28.25
N LEU A 943 12.94 -15.58 27.88
CA LEU A 943 14.28 -16.17 27.98
C LEU A 943 14.84 -16.26 29.42
N PHE A 944 13.98 -16.34 30.44
CA PHE A 944 14.38 -16.36 31.87
C PHE A 944 15.42 -17.44 32.22
N SER A 945 15.36 -18.61 31.58
CA SER A 945 16.37 -19.66 31.76
C SER A 945 17.79 -19.22 31.38
N MET A 946 17.95 -18.16 30.57
CA MET A 946 19.25 -17.59 30.21
C MET A 946 19.91 -16.75 31.31
N VAL A 947 19.24 -16.49 32.43
CA VAL A 947 19.88 -15.95 33.64
C VAL A 947 21.01 -16.88 34.13
N SER A 948 20.81 -18.19 34.01
CA SER A 948 21.70 -19.25 34.51
C SER A 948 22.17 -20.27 33.48
N ASN A 949 21.68 -20.22 32.23
CA ASN A 949 22.07 -21.13 31.15
C ASN A 949 22.46 -20.36 29.88
N PRO A 950 23.38 -20.88 29.04
CA PRO A 950 23.78 -20.19 27.80
C PRO A 950 22.75 -20.31 26.65
N ARG A 951 21.59 -20.95 26.86
CA ARG A 951 20.54 -21.15 25.83
C ARG A 951 19.14 -21.17 26.46
N PRO A 952 18.12 -20.67 25.75
CA PRO A 952 16.74 -20.68 26.22
C PRO A 952 16.05 -22.04 25.99
N THR A 953 14.92 -22.26 26.66
CA THR A 953 14.04 -23.41 26.42
C THR A 953 13.22 -23.24 25.13
N ARG A 954 12.69 -24.35 24.60
CA ARG A 954 11.75 -24.32 23.46
C ARG A 954 10.49 -23.49 23.73
N ALA A 955 10.02 -23.49 24.98
CA ALA A 955 8.84 -22.72 25.37
C ALA A 955 9.11 -21.21 25.28
N GLU A 956 10.25 -20.75 25.82
CA GLU A 956 10.63 -19.33 25.80
C GLU A 956 10.91 -18.81 24.39
N MET A 957 11.51 -19.63 23.50
CA MET A 957 11.69 -19.25 22.09
C MET A 957 10.35 -19.07 21.37
N THR A 958 9.42 -20.02 21.55
CA THR A 958 8.05 -19.93 21.01
C THR A 958 7.28 -18.75 21.62
N ASP A 959 7.57 -18.37 22.86
CA ASP A 959 6.92 -17.25 23.54
C ASP A 959 7.34 -15.89 22.94
N VAL A 960 8.64 -15.67 22.73
CA VAL A 960 9.16 -14.49 22.03
C VAL A 960 8.58 -14.40 20.61
N ALA A 961 8.51 -15.53 19.89
CA ALA A 961 7.91 -15.58 18.57
C ALA A 961 6.41 -15.21 18.58
N ASN A 962 5.61 -15.72 19.52
CA ASN A 962 4.19 -15.38 19.63
C ASN A 962 3.96 -13.89 19.90
N VAL A 963 4.82 -13.25 20.71
CA VAL A 963 4.70 -11.81 21.00
C VAL A 963 4.88 -10.94 19.76
N VAL A 964 5.83 -11.30 18.88
CA VAL A 964 5.99 -10.64 17.58
C VAL A 964 4.77 -10.90 16.68
N LEU A 965 4.31 -12.15 16.59
CA LEU A 965 3.16 -12.57 15.76
C LEU A 965 1.80 -11.99 16.20
N ASP A 966 1.62 -11.71 17.48
CA ASP A 966 0.41 -11.03 17.97
C ASP A 966 0.50 -9.50 17.76
N GLY A 967 1.64 -8.98 17.27
CA GLY A 967 1.79 -7.61 16.81
C GLY A 967 2.30 -6.62 17.87
N ALA A 968 3.22 -7.03 18.74
CA ALA A 968 3.86 -6.11 19.69
C ALA A 968 4.83 -5.12 19.01
N ASP A 969 4.96 -3.91 19.54
CA ASP A 969 6.04 -2.98 19.18
C ASP A 969 7.36 -3.36 19.83
N GLY A 970 7.33 -3.91 21.05
CA GLY A 970 8.54 -4.34 21.75
C GLY A 970 8.33 -5.33 22.89
N ILE A 971 9.44 -5.82 23.45
CA ILE A 971 9.46 -6.72 24.62
C ILE A 971 10.43 -6.22 25.71
N ILE A 972 10.21 -6.62 26.97
CA ILE A 972 11.11 -6.32 28.10
C ILE A 972 11.81 -7.57 28.64
N LEU A 973 13.15 -7.60 28.59
CA LEU A 973 14.02 -8.68 29.10
C LEU A 973 14.52 -8.39 30.54
N SER A 974 13.61 -8.36 31.51
CA SER A 974 13.89 -7.76 32.83
C SER A 974 14.89 -8.50 33.74
N ALA A 975 14.75 -9.81 33.92
CA ALA A 975 15.61 -10.56 34.85
C ALA A 975 16.96 -10.91 34.21
N GLU A 976 16.90 -11.13 32.90
CA GLU A 976 17.94 -11.59 32.00
C GLU A 976 19.05 -10.53 31.84
N THR A 977 18.68 -9.25 31.77
CA THR A 977 19.66 -8.15 31.64
C THR A 977 20.04 -7.46 32.95
N SER A 978 19.20 -7.49 33.99
CA SER A 978 19.52 -6.83 35.27
C SER A 978 20.49 -7.62 36.14
N HIS A 979 20.41 -8.96 36.10
CA HIS A 979 21.14 -9.86 37.00
C HIS A 979 21.73 -11.11 36.30
N GLY A 980 21.50 -11.29 34.99
CA GLY A 980 21.89 -12.50 34.26
C GLY A 980 23.37 -12.60 33.91
N CYS A 981 23.90 -13.81 33.89
CA CYS A 981 25.30 -14.06 33.50
C CYS A 981 25.52 -13.98 31.97
N PHE A 982 24.46 -14.17 31.18
CA PHE A 982 24.48 -14.20 29.70
C PHE A 982 23.64 -13.05 29.12
N ALA A 983 23.73 -11.86 29.71
CA ALA A 983 22.86 -10.73 29.40
C ALA A 983 22.97 -10.27 27.93
N ARG A 984 24.20 -10.30 27.36
CA ARG A 984 24.47 -9.96 25.96
C ARG A 984 23.86 -10.99 25.02
N GLU A 985 24.15 -12.26 25.26
CA GLU A 985 23.69 -13.40 24.46
C GLU A 985 22.17 -13.55 24.50
N SER A 986 21.53 -13.15 25.60
CA SER A 986 20.06 -13.10 25.73
C SER A 986 19.45 -12.09 24.77
N VAL A 987 20.04 -10.89 24.63
CA VAL A 987 19.62 -9.86 23.66
C VAL A 987 19.89 -10.33 22.23
N GLU A 988 21.08 -10.88 21.94
CA GLU A 988 21.42 -11.40 20.61
C GLU A 988 20.46 -12.54 20.19
N THR A 989 20.09 -13.42 21.12
CA THR A 989 19.15 -14.53 20.92
C THR A 989 17.73 -14.04 20.67
N ALA A 990 17.23 -13.11 21.50
CA ALA A 990 15.92 -12.48 21.29
C ALA A 990 15.86 -11.77 19.92
N ALA A 991 16.90 -11.02 19.57
CA ALA A 991 16.99 -10.33 18.28
C ALA A 991 17.00 -11.28 17.09
N ALA A 992 17.68 -12.44 17.20
CA ALA A 992 17.69 -13.46 16.16
C ALA A 992 16.30 -14.12 15.98
N ILE A 993 15.59 -14.41 17.08
CA ILE A 993 14.22 -14.94 17.02
C ILE A 993 13.29 -13.93 16.35
N MET A 994 13.36 -12.65 16.74
CA MET A 994 12.52 -11.60 16.16
C MET A 994 12.71 -11.47 14.64
N ARG A 995 13.95 -11.32 14.16
CA ARG A 995 14.25 -11.19 12.71
C ARG A 995 13.65 -12.32 11.89
N ASN A 996 13.79 -13.57 12.34
CA ASN A 996 13.29 -14.75 11.63
C ASN A 996 11.75 -14.87 11.62
N ILE A 997 11.07 -14.24 12.58
CA ILE A 997 9.60 -14.21 12.65
C ILE A 997 9.06 -13.04 11.83
N GLU A 998 9.68 -11.87 11.94
CA GLU A 998 9.35 -10.68 11.16
C GLU A 998 9.51 -10.90 9.65
N SER A 999 10.53 -11.66 9.22
CA SER A 999 10.69 -12.06 7.82
C SER A 999 9.56 -12.93 7.27
N ALA A 1000 8.84 -13.60 8.16
CA ALA A 1000 7.69 -14.43 7.83
C ALA A 1000 6.35 -13.70 8.04
N CYS A 1001 6.32 -12.51 8.65
CA CYS A 1001 5.08 -11.76 8.85
C CYS A 1001 4.56 -11.18 7.53
N ASN A 1002 3.28 -11.46 7.22
CA ASN A 1002 2.60 -10.81 6.11
C ASN A 1002 2.09 -9.43 6.58
N TYR A 1003 2.90 -8.40 6.34
CA TYR A 1003 2.62 -7.02 6.73
C TYR A 1003 1.40 -6.41 6.03
N TYR A 1004 1.06 -6.84 4.81
CA TYR A 1004 -0.15 -6.39 4.10
C TYR A 1004 -1.42 -6.73 4.89
N ALA A 1005 -1.54 -7.99 5.30
CA ALA A 1005 -2.68 -8.45 6.09
C ALA A 1005 -2.76 -7.77 7.47
N MET A 1006 -1.63 -7.37 8.06
CA MET A 1006 -1.60 -6.61 9.31
C MET A 1006 -2.02 -5.14 9.11
N GLY A 1007 -1.55 -4.48 8.05
CA GLY A 1007 -1.90 -3.10 7.70
C GLY A 1007 -3.37 -2.96 7.32
N SER A 1008 -3.84 -3.79 6.37
CA SER A 1008 -5.25 -3.86 5.94
C SER A 1008 -6.20 -4.09 7.13
N PHE A 1009 -5.87 -5.01 8.04
CA PHE A 1009 -6.67 -5.21 9.26
C PHE A 1009 -6.76 -3.93 10.12
N ILE A 1010 -5.68 -3.16 10.25
CA ILE A 1010 -5.68 -1.90 11.03
C ILE A 1010 -6.52 -0.82 10.33
N GLU A 1011 -6.50 -0.75 9.00
CA GLU A 1011 -7.32 0.16 8.20
C GLU A 1011 -8.82 -0.15 8.34
N ASP A 1012 -9.20 -1.43 8.32
CA ASP A 1012 -10.59 -1.92 8.38
C ASP A 1012 -11.32 -1.55 9.70
N PHE A 1013 -10.56 -1.19 10.75
CA PHE A 1013 -11.05 -0.66 12.03
C PHE A 1013 -10.67 0.81 12.29
N THR A 1014 -9.97 1.46 11.37
CA THR A 1014 -9.69 2.91 11.42
C THR A 1014 -10.95 3.70 11.03
N ALA A 1015 -11.13 4.90 11.60
CA ALA A 1015 -12.31 5.72 11.36
C ALA A 1015 -12.25 6.40 9.97
N LEU A 1016 -13.37 6.37 9.25
CA LEU A 1016 -13.53 7.04 7.94
C LEU A 1016 -14.56 8.18 8.02
N PRO A 1017 -14.41 9.27 7.23
CA PRO A 1017 -13.27 9.56 6.36
C PRO A 1017 -12.02 9.92 7.17
N MET A 1018 -10.84 9.53 6.67
CA MET A 1018 -9.56 9.87 7.29
C MET A 1018 -9.21 11.35 7.05
N SER A 1019 -8.37 11.92 7.91
CA SER A 1019 -7.69 13.16 7.58
C SER A 1019 -6.68 12.96 6.46
N THR A 1020 -6.33 14.06 5.80
CA THR A 1020 -5.35 14.10 4.71
C THR A 1020 -4.01 13.47 5.10
N LEU A 1021 -3.55 13.70 6.34
CA LEU A 1021 -2.30 13.13 6.86
C LEU A 1021 -2.42 11.63 7.16
N GLU A 1022 -3.53 11.19 7.77
CA GLU A 1022 -3.75 9.76 8.05
C GLU A 1022 -3.81 8.94 6.77
N ALA A 1023 -4.57 9.39 5.77
CA ALA A 1023 -4.67 8.72 4.47
C ALA A 1023 -3.34 8.72 3.71
N THR A 1024 -2.58 9.83 3.74
CA THR A 1024 -1.25 9.88 3.09
C THR A 1024 -0.25 8.95 3.79
N CYS A 1025 -0.30 8.82 5.11
CA CYS A 1025 0.53 7.89 5.87
C CYS A 1025 0.14 6.42 5.66
N ALA A 1026 -1.15 6.11 5.51
CA ALA A 1026 -1.65 4.77 5.16
C ALA A 1026 -1.19 4.37 3.73
N ALA A 1027 -1.48 5.23 2.75
CA ALA A 1027 -1.04 5.10 1.36
C ALA A 1027 0.49 4.99 1.23
N PHE A 1028 1.24 5.77 2.04
CA PHE A 1028 2.70 5.64 2.13
C PHE A 1028 3.10 4.26 2.64
N ALA A 1029 2.57 3.82 3.78
CA ALA A 1029 2.92 2.54 4.40
C ALA A 1029 2.61 1.34 3.49
N GLU A 1030 1.51 1.38 2.74
CA GLU A 1030 1.14 0.37 1.75
C GLU A 1030 2.12 0.33 0.57
N SER A 1031 2.53 1.48 0.04
CA SER A 1031 3.51 1.50 -1.06
C SER A 1031 4.87 0.87 -0.70
N LEU A 1032 5.23 0.81 0.59
CA LEU A 1032 6.44 0.13 1.08
C LEU A 1032 6.34 -1.39 1.00
N ILE A 1033 5.12 -1.91 0.87
CA ILE A 1033 4.81 -3.33 0.65
C ILE A 1033 4.79 -3.62 -0.85
N ASP A 1034 4.23 -2.70 -1.64
CA ASP A 1034 4.03 -2.87 -3.08
C ASP A 1034 5.29 -2.62 -3.92
N SER A 1035 6.12 -1.65 -3.54
CA SER A 1035 7.33 -1.25 -4.27
C SER A 1035 8.55 -2.12 -3.95
N ALA A 1036 9.67 -1.86 -4.63
CA ALA A 1036 10.95 -2.52 -4.32
C ALA A 1036 11.71 -1.79 -3.18
N ALA A 1037 11.11 -0.79 -2.53
CA ALA A 1037 11.69 -0.02 -1.44
C ALA A 1037 12.37 -0.91 -0.37
N LYS A 1038 13.50 -0.43 0.17
CA LYS A 1038 14.27 -1.12 1.21
C LYS A 1038 14.38 -0.34 2.51
N VAL A 1039 14.10 0.96 2.49
CA VAL A 1039 14.01 1.82 3.66
C VAL A 1039 13.02 2.96 3.39
N ALA A 1040 12.32 3.41 4.42
CA ALA A 1040 11.46 4.58 4.38
C ALA A 1040 12.08 5.71 5.22
N VAL A 1041 12.11 6.93 4.71
CA VAL A 1041 12.52 8.15 5.43
C VAL A 1041 11.28 9.01 5.66
N VAL A 1042 11.03 9.45 6.89
CA VAL A 1042 9.94 10.37 7.22
C VAL A 1042 10.52 11.58 7.93
N VAL A 1043 10.33 12.77 7.36
CA VAL A 1043 10.74 14.04 7.96
C VAL A 1043 9.54 14.59 8.73
N SER A 1044 9.59 14.63 10.06
CA SER A 1044 8.44 15.00 10.90
C SER A 1044 8.88 15.72 12.18
N THR A 1045 8.48 16.99 12.34
CA THR A 1045 8.84 17.75 13.55
C THR A 1045 8.05 17.25 14.75
N SER A 1046 6.74 17.08 14.61
CA SER A 1046 5.88 16.65 15.70
C SER A 1046 5.87 15.13 15.88
N GLY A 1047 6.48 14.36 14.98
CA GLY A 1047 6.49 12.90 14.97
C GLY A 1047 5.18 12.27 14.49
N LEU A 1048 4.14 13.07 14.20
CA LEU A 1048 2.80 12.58 13.90
C LEU A 1048 2.77 11.73 12.62
N ALA A 1049 3.38 12.20 11.53
CA ALA A 1049 3.50 11.43 10.30
C ALA A 1049 4.25 10.10 10.52
N ALA A 1050 5.39 10.13 11.20
CA ALA A 1050 6.19 8.93 11.48
C ALA A 1050 5.42 7.92 12.34
N ASN A 1051 4.68 8.40 13.35
CA ASN A 1051 3.83 7.59 14.22
C ASN A 1051 2.69 6.92 13.43
N LEU A 1052 2.05 7.66 12.52
CA LEU A 1052 0.99 7.15 11.65
C LEU A 1052 1.53 6.11 10.66
N VAL A 1053 2.69 6.33 10.03
CA VAL A 1053 3.32 5.31 9.17
C VAL A 1053 3.67 4.04 9.95
N SER A 1054 4.23 4.19 11.16
CA SER A 1054 4.58 3.06 12.04
C SER A 1054 3.34 2.24 12.48
N LYS A 1055 2.20 2.89 12.73
CA LYS A 1055 0.90 2.24 13.05
C LYS A 1055 0.54 1.17 12.01
N TYR A 1056 0.70 1.45 10.71
CA TYR A 1056 0.34 0.53 9.63
C TYR A 1056 1.35 -0.62 9.40
N ARG A 1057 2.32 -0.82 10.31
CA ARG A 1057 3.25 -1.96 10.34
C ARG A 1057 4.03 -2.16 9.02
N PRO A 1058 4.86 -1.18 8.60
CA PRO A 1058 5.48 -1.17 7.28
C PRO A 1058 6.42 -2.37 7.01
N ALA A 1059 6.51 -2.76 5.73
CA ALA A 1059 7.37 -3.86 5.28
C ALA A 1059 8.87 -3.55 5.36
N VAL A 1060 9.29 -2.28 5.47
CA VAL A 1060 10.69 -1.84 5.56
C VAL A 1060 11.01 -1.12 6.89
N PRO A 1061 12.29 -0.95 7.26
CA PRO A 1061 12.70 -0.07 8.34
C PRO A 1061 12.33 1.40 8.07
N LEU A 1062 11.96 2.11 9.12
CA LEU A 1062 11.52 3.50 9.08
C LEU A 1062 12.56 4.40 9.75
N VAL A 1063 13.10 5.37 9.02
CA VAL A 1063 13.99 6.42 9.54
C VAL A 1063 13.17 7.68 9.77
N ASN A 1064 12.89 7.99 11.03
CA ASN A 1064 12.26 9.26 11.39
C ASN A 1064 13.35 10.34 11.48
N VAL A 1065 13.15 11.51 10.87
CA VAL A 1065 14.04 12.66 11.00
C VAL A 1065 13.30 13.78 11.71
N THR A 1066 13.82 14.19 12.86
CA THR A 1066 13.17 15.18 13.72
C THR A 1066 14.18 16.08 14.41
N ALA A 1067 13.78 17.32 14.70
CA ALA A 1067 14.54 18.24 15.53
C ALA A 1067 14.16 18.19 17.03
N LYS A 1068 13.20 17.33 17.42
CA LYS A 1068 12.68 17.26 18.80
C LYS A 1068 13.22 16.03 19.55
N PRO A 1069 14.08 16.19 20.59
CA PRO A 1069 14.67 15.07 21.32
C PRO A 1069 13.66 14.10 21.94
N PHE A 1070 12.53 14.58 22.46
CA PHE A 1070 11.51 13.70 23.05
C PHE A 1070 10.79 12.83 21.99
N ARG A 1071 10.66 13.31 20.75
CA ARG A 1071 10.17 12.49 19.61
C ARG A 1071 11.20 11.49 19.13
N ALA A 1072 12.49 11.78 19.31
CA ALA A 1072 13.54 10.77 19.10
C ALA A 1072 13.45 9.63 20.11
N ALA A 1073 13.12 9.93 21.38
CA ALA A 1073 12.86 8.91 22.39
C ALA A 1073 11.60 8.07 22.09
N GLU A 1074 10.51 8.70 21.66
CA GLU A 1074 9.28 7.99 21.25
C GLU A 1074 9.54 6.95 20.15
N GLY A 1075 10.35 7.29 19.15
CA GLY A 1075 10.68 6.37 18.05
C GLY A 1075 11.43 5.10 18.50
N GLY A 1076 12.09 5.10 19.66
CA GLY A 1076 12.78 3.91 20.17
C GLY A 1076 11.87 2.80 20.71
N ILE A 1077 10.59 3.08 20.98
CA ILE A 1077 9.57 2.04 21.27
C ILE A 1077 8.62 1.75 20.13
N ARG A 1078 8.61 2.53 19.05
CA ARG A 1078 7.68 2.32 17.94
C ARG A 1078 8.19 1.27 16.96
N PHE A 1079 7.26 0.45 16.46
CA PHE A 1079 7.56 -0.58 15.47
C PHE A 1079 8.30 -0.01 14.24
N ALA A 1080 9.37 -0.69 13.83
CA ALA A 1080 10.25 -0.36 12.70
C ALA A 1080 10.99 0.99 12.76
N MET A 1081 10.69 1.87 13.72
CA MET A 1081 11.16 3.26 13.72
C MET A 1081 12.58 3.42 14.28
N ASN A 1082 13.39 4.24 13.62
CA ASN A 1082 14.79 4.54 13.97
C ASN A 1082 15.00 6.05 13.79
N THR A 1083 15.14 6.81 14.88
CA THR A 1083 15.15 8.27 14.78
C THR A 1083 16.55 8.85 14.60
N MET A 1084 16.73 9.66 13.56
CA MET A 1084 17.83 10.60 13.37
C MET A 1084 17.43 11.96 13.97
N LEU A 1085 18.12 12.36 15.04
CA LEU A 1085 17.97 13.69 15.62
C LEU A 1085 18.87 14.68 14.85
N VAL A 1086 18.33 15.83 14.50
CA VAL A 1086 19.02 16.96 13.86
C VAL A 1086 18.80 18.24 14.65
N ASP A 1087 19.64 19.27 14.45
CA ASP A 1087 19.54 20.53 15.19
C ASP A 1087 18.33 21.37 14.73
N ASP A 1088 18.07 21.38 13.42
CA ASP A 1088 16.83 21.83 12.78
C ASP A 1088 16.55 20.99 11.52
N LEU A 1089 15.38 21.19 10.89
CA LEU A 1089 14.98 20.48 9.66
C LEU A 1089 15.38 21.20 8.35
N GLY A 1090 16.13 22.30 8.44
CA GLY A 1090 16.56 23.11 7.30
C GLY A 1090 15.45 23.91 6.61
N ALA A 1091 15.84 24.57 5.51
CA ALA A 1091 14.90 25.14 4.54
C ALA A 1091 14.58 24.10 3.44
N GLN A 1092 13.54 24.35 2.62
CA GLN A 1092 13.09 23.39 1.61
C GLN A 1092 14.18 22.94 0.61
N GLU A 1093 15.15 23.82 0.32
CA GLU A 1093 16.28 23.56 -0.58
C GLU A 1093 17.32 22.56 -0.02
N ASP A 1094 17.35 22.34 1.30
CA ASP A 1094 18.32 21.44 1.98
C ASP A 1094 17.72 20.06 2.31
N VAL A 1095 16.44 19.83 1.99
CA VAL A 1095 15.73 18.60 2.36
C VAL A 1095 16.31 17.36 1.67
N ASP A 1096 16.80 17.50 0.44
CA ASP A 1096 17.40 16.38 -0.28
C ASP A 1096 18.77 15.99 0.34
N ALA A 1097 19.49 16.93 0.95
CA ALA A 1097 20.70 16.64 1.73
C ALA A 1097 20.34 15.99 3.08
N LEU A 1098 19.25 16.42 3.72
CA LEU A 1098 18.70 15.79 4.93
C LEU A 1098 18.23 14.35 4.67
N VAL A 1099 17.62 14.07 3.52
CA VAL A 1099 17.30 12.70 3.05
C VAL A 1099 18.57 11.90 2.80
N LYS A 1100 19.58 12.43 2.11
CA LYS A 1100 20.88 11.76 1.89
C LYS A 1100 21.57 11.41 3.21
N ARG A 1101 21.54 12.31 4.19
CA ARG A 1101 22.00 12.05 5.57
C ARG A 1101 21.21 10.94 6.26
N ALA A 1102 19.88 10.91 6.09
CA ALA A 1102 19.02 9.86 6.66
C ALA A 1102 19.29 8.48 6.03
N VAL A 1103 19.56 8.43 4.72
CA VAL A 1103 19.96 7.19 4.01
C VAL A 1103 21.34 6.72 4.48
N GLN A 1104 22.32 7.62 4.62
CA GLN A 1104 23.63 7.25 5.16
C GLN A 1104 23.54 6.74 6.61
N PHE A 1105 22.76 7.42 7.46
CA PHE A 1105 22.43 6.97 8.81
C PHE A 1105 21.78 5.58 8.85
N ALA A 1106 20.97 5.22 7.85
CA ALA A 1106 20.43 3.88 7.70
C ALA A 1106 21.52 2.84 7.34
N ARG A 1107 22.46 3.19 6.44
CA ARG A 1107 23.61 2.34 6.09
C ARG A 1107 24.52 2.07 7.28
N ASP A 1108 24.89 3.13 7.99
CA ASP A 1108 25.81 3.07 9.15
C ASP A 1108 25.28 2.16 10.28
N ARG A 1109 23.95 1.97 10.33
CA ARG A 1109 23.26 1.09 11.28
C ARG A 1109 22.85 -0.28 10.71
N GLY A 1110 23.22 -0.59 9.47
CA GLY A 1110 22.85 -1.84 8.80
C GLY A 1110 21.36 -2.00 8.54
N LEU A 1111 20.62 -0.88 8.45
CA LEU A 1111 19.18 -0.84 8.16
C LEU A 1111 18.89 -0.82 6.66
N TYR A 1112 19.88 -0.49 5.83
CA TYR A 1112 19.76 -0.32 4.39
C TYR A 1112 21.07 -0.67 3.68
N PHE A 1113 20.97 -1.39 2.55
CA PHE A 1113 22.10 -1.92 1.77
C PHE A 1113 22.07 -1.50 0.29
N GLY A 1114 21.24 -0.52 -0.08
CA GLY A 1114 20.99 -0.10 -1.47
C GLY A 1114 19.61 -0.56 -2.00
N GLY A 1115 19.10 0.13 -3.02
CA GLY A 1115 17.77 -0.08 -3.62
C GLY A 1115 16.86 1.16 -3.55
N GLU A 1116 15.58 1.04 -3.91
CA GLU A 1116 14.62 2.14 -3.81
C GLU A 1116 14.50 2.66 -2.35
N VAL A 1117 14.44 3.99 -2.19
CA VAL A 1117 14.19 4.69 -0.93
C VAL A 1117 12.86 5.42 -1.01
N ALA A 1118 11.93 5.11 -0.12
CA ALA A 1118 10.68 5.85 -0.01
C ALA A 1118 10.84 7.04 0.96
N VAL A 1119 10.28 8.20 0.62
CA VAL A 1119 10.41 9.43 1.41
C VAL A 1119 9.05 10.08 1.64
N LEU A 1120 8.77 10.48 2.87
CA LEU A 1120 7.61 11.29 3.25
C LEU A 1120 8.13 12.57 3.91
N ARG A 1121 7.83 13.73 3.31
CA ARG A 1121 8.22 15.08 3.76
C ARG A 1121 7.04 16.04 3.62
N GLY A 1122 7.17 17.32 3.95
CA GLY A 1122 6.18 18.35 3.61
C GLY A 1122 6.38 18.90 2.19
N ALA A 1123 5.36 19.59 1.65
CA ALA A 1123 5.37 20.13 0.28
C ALA A 1123 5.82 21.60 0.17
N ALA A 1124 5.53 22.43 1.18
CA ALA A 1124 5.99 23.82 1.27
C ALA A 1124 7.10 24.02 2.32
N GLU A 1125 7.15 23.14 3.32
CA GLU A 1125 8.17 23.09 4.37
C GLU A 1125 8.67 21.64 4.48
N PRO A 1126 9.83 21.35 5.12
CA PRO A 1126 10.36 19.99 5.22
C PRO A 1126 9.43 19.00 5.94
N ASP A 1127 8.57 19.48 6.84
CA ASP A 1127 7.80 18.69 7.79
C ASP A 1127 6.57 18.02 7.17
N ALA A 1128 6.55 16.69 7.13
CA ALA A 1128 5.43 15.89 6.62
C ALA A 1128 4.13 16.07 7.41
N ASP A 1129 4.18 16.63 8.62
CA ASP A 1129 2.98 16.92 9.40
C ASP A 1129 2.13 18.05 8.77
N VAL A 1130 2.69 18.81 7.79
CA VAL A 1130 2.03 19.90 7.05
C VAL A 1130 2.18 19.67 5.54
N GLU A 1131 1.06 19.58 4.82
CA GLU A 1131 1.01 19.28 3.37
C GLU A 1131 1.87 18.04 3.00
N PRO A 1132 1.53 16.85 3.53
CA PRO A 1132 2.36 15.66 3.36
C PRO A 1132 2.63 15.37 1.88
N LEU A 1133 3.88 15.01 1.61
CA LEU A 1133 4.44 14.84 0.28
C LEU A 1133 5.23 13.53 0.23
N MET A 1134 4.67 12.58 -0.51
CA MET A 1134 5.20 11.23 -0.69
C MET A 1134 6.04 11.14 -1.97
N GLN A 1135 7.19 10.47 -1.87
CA GLN A 1135 8.16 10.20 -2.94
C GLN A 1135 8.72 8.77 -2.84
N ILE A 1136 9.19 8.23 -3.97
CA ILE A 1136 10.08 7.08 -4.03
C ILE A 1136 11.24 7.46 -4.97
N ILE A 1137 12.47 7.19 -4.53
CA ILE A 1137 13.72 7.62 -5.17
C ILE A 1137 14.58 6.38 -5.43
N ASP A 1138 15.03 6.21 -6.68
CA ASP A 1138 16.09 5.26 -7.02
C ASP A 1138 17.44 5.83 -6.63
N GLU A 1139 18.18 5.16 -5.74
CA GLU A 1139 19.60 5.45 -5.57
C GLU A 1139 20.39 4.82 -6.74
N PRO A 1140 21.15 5.59 -7.54
CA PRO A 1140 21.96 5.04 -8.61
C PRO A 1140 23.03 4.09 -8.06
N LYS A 1141 23.18 2.93 -8.72
CA LYS A 1141 24.11 1.84 -8.36
C LYS A 1141 25.58 2.17 -8.62
#